data_AF-A0A024FJN2-F1
#
_entry.id   AF-A0A024FJN2-F1
#
_cell.length_a   1.000
_cell.length_b   1.000
_cell.length_c   1.000
_cell.angle_alpha   90.00
_cell.angle_beta   90.00
_cell.angle_gamma   90.00
#
_symmetry.space_group_name_H-M   'P 1'
#
loop_
_entity.id
_entity.type
_entity.pdbx_description
1 polymer ?
#
loop_
_entity_poly.entity_id
_entity_poly.type
_entity_poly.pdbx_seq_one_letter_code
_entity_poly.pdbx_strand_id
1 'polypeptide(L)'
;MFAQKKEVYVKYITETIVLDGNLNESSWSEAESATNFWNYFPNDSLQAKQQPEIKMLFDDTNLYVGIKVNAPGNDFIIPSLRRDFRAGGSDNITLLFDTFNDGTNAFIFGTNPEGVQREMLLSGGGTELRGFTMAWDTKWKSETVIHNNYYIVEWIIPLSAFKYREGETKWRFNSYHFDTQDNENNTWVNIPQNQFIFNLAFMGDMIFEKPLGKSKSPISLIPYVNTLVGKDYETDESTSDFKYGGDARMTINNSLNLDLTINPDFSQVEVDQQVTNLTRFEVSLPERRQFFIENSDLFNDFGNNRDSNPFFSRRIGIASDLDGNNIENDIIAGVRLSGKVNNKLRVGLLNMQTAEDKTNEIATTNNALLTAQYKLFSRSNISFMFINKQATKDYDFTVDEDRYNRVFGIDYRLASEDNTWNGKYYFHKSFSPNVKNKEISAGASTEYNSRNYNIRLSGVYIGDNFRSDLGFIRRTDIVKVNPKFTKNFWPEKGQIQKHNLSVTPIFIWKPDLDFENSDYAIITRWDASFKNTSNLNFEMFNRYTHLYEEFEPTGVDDATALPIGNYYYSTIGANYRSDRRKLFSYSLNPSFGSFYNGNIFSVNANLNYRIQPHFSTSIQLNYNNINLPDPYSDAKLWLIGPRIDVTFNKNLFWATFVQYNNQQDNFSVNTRLQWRFAPLSDLFIVYNDNYFTDNVFAPRVRSLNVKLTYWLNI
;
A
#
# COMPACT_ATOMS: atom_id res chain seq x y z
N MET A 1 -11.94 -23.56 14.25
CA MET A 1 -12.91 -24.14 13.29
C MET A 1 -12.18 -24.11 11.95
N PHE A 2 -11.84 -25.27 11.39
CA PHE A 2 -11.12 -25.36 10.11
C PHE A 2 -11.94 -24.70 8.99
N ALA A 3 -11.28 -24.19 7.94
CA ALA A 3 -11.96 -23.60 6.79
C ALA A 3 -13.03 -24.58 6.25
N GLN A 4 -14.26 -24.10 6.08
CA GLN A 4 -15.35 -24.88 5.49
C GLN A 4 -14.92 -25.37 4.10
N LYS A 5 -15.04 -26.67 3.83
CA LYS A 5 -14.75 -27.23 2.51
C LYS A 5 -15.91 -26.91 1.55
N LYS A 6 -15.93 -25.68 1.02
CA LYS A 6 -16.79 -25.28 -0.10
C LYS A 6 -16.05 -25.48 -1.41
N GLU A 7 -16.76 -25.93 -2.43
CA GLU A 7 -16.23 -26.18 -3.76
C GLU A 7 -17.15 -25.50 -4.79
N VAL A 8 -16.59 -25.06 -5.91
CA VAL A 8 -17.31 -24.60 -7.10
C VAL A 8 -16.66 -25.19 -8.34
N TYR A 9 -17.47 -25.73 -9.25
CA TYR A 9 -16.99 -26.31 -10.50
C TYR A 9 -17.05 -25.28 -11.62
N VAL A 10 -15.98 -25.23 -12.43
CA VAL A 10 -15.81 -24.30 -13.54
C VAL A 10 -15.85 -25.09 -14.82
N LYS A 11 -16.93 -24.93 -15.57
CA LYS A 11 -17.20 -25.70 -16.78
C LYS A 11 -16.43 -25.15 -17.98
N TYR A 12 -15.88 -26.05 -18.79
CA TYR A 12 -15.26 -25.69 -20.05
C TYR A 12 -16.31 -25.43 -21.13
N ILE A 13 -16.12 -24.36 -21.90
CA ILE A 13 -17.03 -23.98 -22.97
C ILE A 13 -16.30 -23.76 -24.29
N THR A 14 -17.04 -23.95 -25.38
CA THR A 14 -16.65 -23.52 -26.74
C THR A 14 -17.64 -22.50 -27.30
N GLU A 15 -18.78 -22.29 -26.64
CA GLU A 15 -19.72 -21.21 -26.92
C GLU A 15 -19.03 -19.86 -26.68
N THR A 16 -19.22 -18.91 -27.59
CA THR A 16 -18.73 -17.54 -27.40
C THR A 16 -19.70 -16.80 -26.50
N ILE A 17 -19.21 -16.29 -25.38
CA ILE A 17 -19.97 -15.41 -24.48
C ILE A 17 -19.95 -13.99 -25.02
N VAL A 18 -21.14 -13.39 -25.19
CA VAL A 18 -21.29 -12.01 -25.60
C VAL A 18 -21.34 -11.16 -24.34
N LEU A 19 -20.31 -10.33 -24.12
CA LEU A 19 -20.27 -9.45 -22.96
C LEU A 19 -21.35 -8.36 -23.06
N ASP A 20 -22.49 -8.58 -22.44
CA ASP A 20 -23.64 -7.65 -22.43
C ASP A 20 -24.31 -7.52 -21.05
N GLY A 21 -23.84 -8.27 -20.05
CA GLY A 21 -24.39 -8.26 -18.70
C GLY A 21 -25.70 -9.04 -18.57
N ASN A 22 -26.06 -9.88 -19.54
CA ASN A 22 -27.19 -10.79 -19.51
C ASN A 22 -26.69 -12.24 -19.57
N LEU A 23 -26.97 -13.04 -18.54
CA LEU A 23 -26.51 -14.44 -18.48
C LEU A 23 -27.43 -15.40 -19.26
N ASN A 24 -27.68 -15.11 -20.54
CA ASN A 24 -28.70 -15.78 -21.36
C ASN A 24 -28.16 -16.96 -22.17
N GLU A 25 -26.85 -17.02 -22.42
CA GLU A 25 -26.20 -18.11 -23.14
C GLU A 25 -26.47 -19.48 -22.47
N SER A 26 -26.52 -20.53 -23.30
CA SER A 26 -26.86 -21.87 -22.83
C SER A 26 -25.86 -22.37 -21.77
N SER A 27 -24.58 -22.06 -21.95
CA SER A 27 -23.52 -22.41 -21.00
C SER A 27 -23.74 -21.82 -19.60
N TRP A 28 -24.34 -20.62 -19.47
CA TRP A 28 -24.63 -20.03 -18.16
C TRP A 28 -25.69 -20.81 -17.38
N SER A 29 -26.64 -21.43 -18.08
CA SER A 29 -27.68 -22.26 -17.46
C SER A 29 -27.14 -23.58 -16.91
N GLU A 30 -26.05 -24.08 -17.49
CA GLU A 30 -25.39 -25.33 -17.08
C GLU A 30 -24.31 -25.12 -16.00
N ALA A 31 -23.90 -23.87 -15.76
CA ALA A 31 -22.89 -23.53 -14.76
C ALA A 31 -23.43 -23.63 -13.32
N GLU A 32 -22.67 -24.31 -12.46
CA GLU A 32 -22.94 -24.32 -11.02
C GLU A 32 -22.70 -22.93 -10.41
N SER A 33 -23.50 -22.59 -9.40
CA SER A 33 -23.42 -21.31 -8.71
C SER A 33 -22.79 -21.46 -7.33
N ALA A 34 -21.76 -20.65 -7.05
CA ALA A 34 -21.31 -20.40 -5.70
C ALA A 34 -22.36 -19.56 -4.97
N THR A 35 -23.00 -20.16 -3.95
CA THR A 35 -24.12 -19.60 -3.18
C THR A 35 -23.91 -19.76 -1.67
N ASN A 36 -24.92 -19.38 -0.87
CA ASN A 36 -24.96 -19.50 0.59
C ASN A 36 -23.84 -18.68 1.26
N PHE A 37 -23.79 -17.39 0.94
CA PHE A 37 -22.84 -16.45 1.50
C PHE A 37 -23.14 -16.21 2.98
N TRP A 38 -22.08 -16.17 3.77
CA TRP A 38 -22.10 -15.84 5.18
C TRP A 38 -22.12 -14.34 5.37
N ASN A 39 -22.84 -13.88 6.38
CA ASN A 39 -22.63 -12.54 6.91
C ASN A 39 -21.28 -12.53 7.64
N TYR A 40 -20.42 -11.55 7.37
CA TYR A 40 -19.16 -11.29 8.08
C TYR A 40 -19.31 -10.10 9.02
N PHE A 41 -19.95 -9.04 8.54
CA PHE A 41 -20.33 -7.88 9.32
C PHE A 41 -21.84 -7.66 9.17
N PRO A 42 -22.59 -7.47 10.27
CA PRO A 42 -22.12 -7.28 11.63
C PRO A 42 -21.86 -8.56 12.45
N ASN A 43 -22.17 -9.77 11.95
CA ASN A 43 -22.04 -11.03 12.71
C ASN A 43 -21.67 -12.24 11.82
N ASP A 44 -20.55 -12.91 12.13
CA ASP A 44 -20.03 -14.09 11.41
C ASP A 44 -20.83 -15.40 11.57
N SER A 45 -21.97 -15.37 12.26
CA SER A 45 -22.77 -16.55 12.58
C SER A 45 -24.06 -16.73 11.77
N LEU A 46 -24.38 -15.77 10.88
CA LEU A 46 -25.60 -15.78 10.07
C LEU A 46 -25.27 -15.86 8.56
N GLN A 47 -26.27 -16.19 7.75
CA GLN A 47 -26.18 -16.03 6.29
C GLN A 47 -26.45 -14.58 5.90
N ALA A 48 -25.89 -14.15 4.77
CA ALA A 48 -26.15 -12.85 4.18
C ALA A 48 -27.65 -12.69 3.87
N LYS A 49 -28.22 -11.50 4.12
CA LYS A 49 -29.61 -11.22 3.73
C LYS A 49 -29.77 -11.22 2.22
N GLN A 50 -28.90 -10.46 1.55
CA GLN A 50 -28.82 -10.43 0.10
C GLN A 50 -27.79 -11.44 -0.36
N GLN A 51 -28.25 -12.50 -1.02
CA GLN A 51 -27.39 -13.58 -1.51
C GLN A 51 -26.83 -13.21 -2.90
N PRO A 52 -25.50 -13.17 -3.05
CA PRO A 52 -24.86 -13.23 -4.35
C PRO A 52 -24.90 -14.67 -4.91
N GLU A 53 -25.02 -14.78 -6.22
CA GLU A 53 -24.85 -16.01 -6.98
C GLU A 53 -23.72 -15.78 -7.98
N ILE A 54 -22.65 -16.57 -7.89
CA ILE A 54 -21.49 -16.47 -8.79
C ILE A 54 -21.37 -17.74 -9.62
N LYS A 55 -21.45 -17.61 -10.94
CA LYS A 55 -21.20 -18.66 -11.91
C LYS A 55 -19.87 -18.42 -12.60
N MET A 56 -19.14 -19.49 -12.90
CA MET A 56 -17.86 -19.40 -13.59
C MET A 56 -17.77 -20.42 -14.71
N LEU A 57 -17.27 -19.98 -15.85
CA LEU A 57 -16.99 -20.78 -17.03
C LEU A 57 -15.58 -20.45 -17.50
N PHE A 58 -14.97 -21.32 -18.30
CA PHE A 58 -13.68 -21.01 -18.91
C PHE A 58 -13.53 -21.60 -20.30
N ASP A 59 -12.70 -20.96 -21.12
CA ASP A 59 -12.21 -21.53 -22.36
C ASP A 59 -10.67 -21.61 -22.36
N ASP A 60 -10.05 -21.81 -23.53
CA ASP A 60 -8.59 -21.89 -23.65
C ASP A 60 -7.86 -20.56 -23.35
N THR A 61 -8.58 -19.45 -23.28
CA THR A 61 -8.04 -18.09 -23.23
C THR A 61 -8.62 -17.21 -22.13
N ASN A 62 -9.84 -17.47 -21.66
CA ASN A 62 -10.58 -16.60 -20.74
C ASN A 62 -11.22 -17.40 -19.60
N LEU A 63 -11.28 -16.75 -18.45
CA LEU A 63 -12.23 -17.04 -17.38
C LEU A 63 -13.42 -16.09 -17.55
N TYR A 64 -14.61 -16.65 -17.60
CA TYR A 64 -15.88 -15.93 -17.62
C TYR A 64 -16.52 -15.98 -16.24
N VAL A 65 -17.00 -14.85 -15.74
CA VAL A 65 -17.67 -14.78 -14.44
C VAL A 65 -19.00 -14.07 -14.59
N GLY A 66 -20.09 -14.78 -14.29
CA GLY A 66 -21.44 -14.24 -14.24
C GLY A 66 -21.86 -14.10 -12.78
N ILE A 67 -22.23 -12.90 -12.36
CA ILE A 67 -22.57 -12.61 -10.97
C ILE A 67 -23.95 -11.97 -10.94
N LYS A 68 -24.85 -12.55 -10.15
CA LYS A 68 -26.12 -11.90 -9.79
C LYS A 68 -26.07 -11.53 -8.31
N VAL A 69 -26.32 -10.27 -7.99
CA VAL A 69 -26.37 -9.80 -6.61
C VAL A 69 -27.76 -9.23 -6.34
N ASN A 70 -28.48 -9.85 -5.42
CA ASN A 70 -29.77 -9.35 -4.96
C ASN A 70 -29.57 -8.06 -4.14
N ALA A 71 -30.55 -7.16 -4.16
CA ALA A 71 -30.52 -5.93 -3.39
C ALA A 71 -31.95 -5.51 -2.98
N PRO A 72 -32.13 -4.79 -1.86
CA PRO A 72 -33.43 -4.24 -1.49
C PRO A 72 -34.00 -3.25 -2.52
N GLY A 73 -33.11 -2.55 -3.23
CA GLY A 73 -33.43 -1.61 -4.29
C GLY A 73 -32.16 -1.11 -4.98
N ASN A 74 -32.26 0.05 -5.65
CA ASN A 74 -31.19 0.61 -6.49
C ASN A 74 -30.42 1.77 -5.86
N ASP A 75 -30.50 1.92 -4.53
CA ASP A 75 -29.82 2.98 -3.77
C ASP A 75 -28.36 2.62 -3.48
N PHE A 76 -27.61 2.26 -4.53
CA PHE A 76 -26.21 1.86 -4.41
C PHE A 76 -25.29 3.06 -4.13
N ILE A 77 -24.30 2.84 -3.27
CA ILE A 77 -23.25 3.80 -2.95
C ILE A 77 -22.04 3.55 -3.83
N ILE A 78 -21.78 4.51 -4.73
CA ILE A 78 -20.71 4.42 -5.73
C ILE A 78 -19.92 5.73 -5.71
N PRO A 79 -18.83 5.82 -4.93
CA PRO A 79 -18.18 7.10 -4.69
C PRO A 79 -17.64 7.80 -5.94
N SER A 80 -17.20 7.05 -6.95
CA SER A 80 -16.61 7.59 -8.20
C SER A 80 -16.72 6.61 -9.36
N LEU A 81 -16.67 7.09 -10.61
CA LEU A 81 -16.51 6.25 -11.81
C LEU A 81 -15.05 5.85 -12.11
N ARG A 82 -14.11 6.27 -11.26
CA ARG A 82 -12.68 5.95 -11.43
C ARG A 82 -12.40 4.50 -11.04
N ARG A 83 -11.61 3.81 -11.87
CA ARG A 83 -11.06 2.48 -11.60
C ARG A 83 -10.33 2.44 -10.25
N ASP A 84 -10.23 1.26 -9.66
CA ASP A 84 -9.45 0.99 -8.43
C ASP A 84 -10.01 1.68 -7.18
N PHE A 85 -11.34 1.75 -7.12
CA PHE A 85 -12.07 2.26 -5.98
C PHE A 85 -11.84 1.40 -4.72
N ARG A 86 -11.92 2.04 -3.55
CA ARG A 86 -11.87 1.35 -2.26
C ARG A 86 -13.24 0.71 -1.95
N ALA A 87 -13.25 -0.58 -1.62
CA ALA A 87 -14.48 -1.28 -1.25
C ALA A 87 -15.19 -0.70 -0.01
N GLY A 88 -14.45 -0.26 0.99
CA GLY A 88 -15.03 0.26 2.23
C GLY A 88 -15.87 1.49 2.00
N GLY A 89 -17.19 1.37 2.15
CA GLY A 89 -18.15 2.45 1.92
C GLY A 89 -18.62 2.57 0.46
N SER A 90 -18.47 1.51 -0.34
CA SER A 90 -19.01 1.37 -1.70
C SER A 90 -19.70 0.01 -1.83
N ASP A 91 -20.83 -0.06 -2.52
CA ASP A 91 -21.37 -1.35 -2.93
C ASP A 91 -20.40 -2.00 -3.90
N ASN A 92 -20.08 -3.27 -3.67
CA ASN A 92 -19.18 -4.02 -4.54
C ASN A 92 -19.27 -5.52 -4.32
N ILE A 93 -18.97 -6.26 -5.39
CA ILE A 93 -18.64 -7.68 -5.33
C ILE A 93 -17.18 -7.86 -5.72
N THR A 94 -16.46 -8.71 -5.01
CA THR A 94 -15.03 -8.93 -5.24
C THR A 94 -14.65 -10.37 -5.02
N LEU A 95 -13.84 -10.89 -5.93
CA LEU A 95 -13.41 -12.28 -5.99
C LEU A 95 -11.89 -12.35 -5.77
N LEU A 96 -11.46 -13.39 -5.06
CA LEU A 96 -10.07 -13.66 -4.71
C LEU A 96 -9.69 -15.03 -5.27
N PHE A 97 -8.58 -15.08 -6.00
CA PHE A 97 -8.08 -16.27 -6.68
C PHE A 97 -6.64 -16.55 -6.21
N ASP A 98 -6.45 -17.61 -5.43
CA ASP A 98 -5.14 -18.18 -5.17
C ASP A 98 -4.88 -19.30 -6.18
N THR A 99 -4.18 -18.93 -7.25
CA THR A 99 -3.93 -19.75 -8.43
C THR A 99 -2.81 -20.78 -8.25
N PHE A 100 -2.09 -20.74 -7.12
CA PHE A 100 -1.01 -21.68 -6.79
C PHE A 100 -1.32 -22.55 -5.57
N ASN A 101 -2.53 -22.41 -5.00
CA ASN A 101 -3.04 -23.20 -3.89
C ASN A 101 -2.15 -23.15 -2.64
N ASP A 102 -1.52 -22.01 -2.37
CA ASP A 102 -0.44 -21.95 -1.39
C ASP A 102 -0.67 -21.06 -0.17
N GLY A 103 -1.60 -20.10 -0.25
CA GLY A 103 -2.16 -19.38 0.89
C GLY A 103 -1.34 -18.19 1.30
N THR A 104 -0.48 -17.78 0.38
CA THR A 104 0.46 -16.68 0.55
C THR A 104 0.09 -15.51 -0.34
N ASN A 105 -0.40 -15.76 -1.56
CA ASN A 105 -0.71 -14.72 -2.53
C ASN A 105 -2.02 -15.00 -3.28
N ALA A 106 -2.72 -13.95 -3.69
CA ALA A 106 -3.93 -14.06 -4.51
C ALA A 106 -4.09 -12.88 -5.46
N PHE A 107 -4.75 -13.13 -6.60
CA PHE A 107 -5.27 -12.11 -7.50
C PHE A 107 -6.67 -11.72 -7.07
N ILE A 108 -6.99 -10.43 -7.11
CA ILE A 108 -8.29 -9.91 -6.70
C ILE A 108 -8.89 -9.12 -7.84
N PHE A 109 -10.14 -9.41 -8.17
CA PHE A 109 -10.93 -8.70 -9.18
C PHE A 109 -12.27 -8.29 -8.57
N GLY A 110 -12.72 -7.08 -8.85
CA GLY A 110 -13.99 -6.58 -8.32
C GLY A 110 -14.63 -5.54 -9.20
N THR A 111 -15.94 -5.40 -9.03
CA THR A 111 -16.72 -4.30 -9.58
C THR A 111 -17.78 -3.82 -8.60
N ASN A 112 -18.35 -2.65 -8.91
CA ASN A 112 -19.56 -2.14 -8.30
C ASN A 112 -20.74 -2.19 -9.29
N PRO A 113 -21.96 -1.82 -8.86
CA PRO A 113 -23.15 -1.87 -9.72
C PRO A 113 -23.10 -0.96 -10.97
N GLU A 114 -22.18 0.01 -11.03
CA GLU A 114 -21.96 0.84 -12.23
C GLU A 114 -20.89 0.23 -13.16
N GLY A 115 -20.41 -0.98 -12.88
CA GLY A 115 -19.37 -1.63 -13.67
C GLY A 115 -18.01 -0.92 -13.62
N VAL A 116 -17.74 -0.17 -12.54
CA VAL A 116 -16.39 0.37 -12.30
C VAL A 116 -15.50 -0.79 -11.87
N GLN A 117 -14.37 -0.94 -12.55
CA GLN A 117 -13.43 -2.04 -12.33
C GLN A 117 -12.44 -1.73 -11.20
N ARG A 118 -11.98 -2.79 -10.53
CA ARG A 118 -10.81 -2.75 -9.69
C ARG A 118 -10.09 -4.09 -9.68
N GLU A 119 -8.78 -4.04 -9.54
CA GLU A 119 -7.95 -5.21 -9.37
C GLU A 119 -6.86 -4.96 -8.34
N MET A 120 -6.39 -6.03 -7.70
CA MET A 120 -5.38 -5.93 -6.67
C MET A 120 -4.53 -7.19 -6.63
N LEU A 121 -3.29 -7.06 -6.17
CA LEU A 121 -2.52 -8.19 -5.67
C LEU A 121 -2.63 -8.23 -4.15
N LEU A 122 -2.81 -9.44 -3.61
CA LEU A 122 -2.75 -9.72 -2.19
C LEU A 122 -1.54 -10.58 -1.89
N SER A 123 -0.71 -10.16 -0.94
CA SER A 123 0.44 -10.89 -0.44
C SER A 123 0.38 -11.14 1.06
N GLY A 124 1.36 -11.90 1.57
CA GLY A 124 1.51 -12.16 3.00
C GLY A 124 0.38 -12.98 3.61
N GLY A 125 -0.43 -13.66 2.79
CA GLY A 125 -1.55 -14.48 3.23
C GLY A 125 -2.81 -13.71 3.64
N GLY A 126 -2.87 -12.40 3.40
CA GLY A 126 -4.01 -11.57 3.82
C GLY A 126 -4.10 -11.38 5.34
N THR A 127 -2.96 -11.39 6.03
CA THR A 127 -2.89 -11.21 7.49
C THR A 127 -2.85 -9.74 7.92
N GLU A 128 -2.69 -8.83 6.96
CA GLU A 128 -2.47 -7.41 7.21
C GLU A 128 -2.86 -6.57 5.98
N LEU A 129 -3.31 -5.33 6.21
CA LEU A 129 -3.77 -4.42 5.16
C LEU A 129 -2.66 -4.03 4.16
N ARG A 130 -1.40 -4.02 4.58
CA ARG A 130 -0.26 -3.67 3.71
C ARG A 130 0.02 -4.72 2.63
N GLY A 131 -0.55 -5.92 2.76
CA GLY A 131 -0.47 -6.95 1.72
C GLY A 131 -1.28 -6.62 0.47
N PHE A 132 -2.09 -5.55 0.48
CA PHE A 132 -2.87 -5.09 -0.67
C PHE A 132 -2.12 -4.09 -1.52
N THR A 133 -1.88 -4.45 -2.79
CA THR A 133 -1.45 -3.50 -3.83
C THR A 133 -2.60 -3.25 -4.80
N MET A 134 -3.09 -2.02 -4.87
CA MET A 134 -4.10 -1.58 -5.87
C MET A 134 -3.47 -0.94 -7.11
N ALA A 135 -2.14 -0.82 -7.15
CA ALA A 135 -1.46 -0.20 -8.27
C ALA A 135 -1.10 -1.23 -9.36
N TRP A 136 -1.52 -2.48 -9.19
CA TRP A 136 -1.40 -3.51 -10.22
C TRP A 136 -2.63 -3.47 -11.10
N ASP A 137 -2.45 -3.11 -12.36
CA ASP A 137 -3.52 -3.05 -13.34
C ASP A 137 -3.35 -4.15 -14.40
N THR A 138 -4.47 -4.64 -14.92
CA THR A 138 -4.46 -5.62 -16.02
C THR A 138 -5.65 -5.42 -16.97
N LYS A 139 -5.54 -5.91 -18.21
CA LYS A 139 -6.61 -5.80 -19.21
C LYS A 139 -7.64 -6.91 -18.98
N TRP A 140 -8.86 -6.52 -18.61
CA TRP A 140 -10.03 -7.39 -18.52
C TRP A 140 -11.29 -6.56 -18.77
N LYS A 141 -12.40 -7.21 -19.10
CA LYS A 141 -13.66 -6.53 -19.46
C LYS A 141 -14.75 -6.86 -18.46
N SER A 142 -15.63 -5.89 -18.22
CA SER A 142 -16.81 -6.04 -17.38
C SER A 142 -17.96 -5.26 -17.98
N GLU A 143 -19.15 -5.83 -17.90
CA GLU A 143 -20.42 -5.15 -18.15
C GLU A 143 -21.34 -5.35 -16.94
N THR A 144 -22.25 -4.42 -16.70
CA THR A 144 -23.17 -4.51 -15.55
C THR A 144 -24.54 -3.96 -15.92
N VAL A 145 -25.59 -4.72 -15.60
CA VAL A 145 -26.99 -4.35 -15.82
C VAL A 145 -27.71 -4.30 -14.48
N ILE A 146 -28.26 -3.13 -14.14
CA ILE A 146 -29.07 -2.94 -12.94
C ILE A 146 -30.53 -3.22 -13.27
N HIS A 147 -31.17 -4.06 -12.46
CA HIS A 147 -32.62 -4.33 -12.48
C HIS A 147 -33.27 -3.75 -11.22
N ASN A 148 -34.56 -3.98 -10.97
CA ASN A 148 -35.24 -3.34 -9.84
C ASN A 148 -34.75 -3.81 -8.45
N ASN A 149 -34.45 -5.11 -8.30
CA ASN A 149 -34.12 -5.74 -7.01
C ASN A 149 -32.83 -6.58 -7.06
N TYR A 150 -32.04 -6.42 -8.12
CA TYR A 150 -30.75 -7.09 -8.28
C TYR A 150 -29.95 -6.39 -9.39
N TYR A 151 -28.66 -6.64 -9.45
CA TYR A 151 -27.84 -6.32 -10.60
C TYR A 151 -27.09 -7.57 -11.07
N ILE A 152 -26.81 -7.61 -12.38
CA ILE A 152 -26.00 -8.65 -13.00
C ILE A 152 -24.69 -8.02 -13.43
N VAL A 153 -23.60 -8.71 -13.14
CA VAL A 153 -22.26 -8.37 -13.62
C VAL A 153 -21.75 -9.54 -14.45
N GLU A 154 -21.15 -9.23 -15.59
CA GLU A 154 -20.49 -10.21 -16.44
C GLU A 154 -19.05 -9.79 -16.70
N TRP A 155 -18.11 -10.71 -16.48
CA TRP A 155 -16.67 -10.48 -16.66
C TRP A 155 -16.09 -11.42 -17.70
N ILE A 156 -15.16 -10.87 -18.48
CA ILE A 156 -14.20 -11.65 -19.28
C ILE A 156 -12.82 -11.29 -18.78
N ILE A 157 -12.18 -12.23 -18.08
CA ILE A 157 -10.82 -12.10 -17.57
C ILE A 157 -9.92 -13.02 -18.38
N PRO A 158 -9.01 -12.47 -19.20
CA PRO A 158 -8.03 -13.30 -19.89
C PRO A 158 -7.25 -14.15 -18.89
N LEU A 159 -7.06 -15.45 -19.17
CA LEU A 159 -6.24 -16.32 -18.33
C LEU A 159 -4.80 -15.79 -18.20
N SER A 160 -4.32 -15.04 -19.19
CA SER A 160 -3.03 -14.33 -19.15
C SER A 160 -2.92 -13.24 -18.08
N ALA A 161 -4.04 -12.73 -17.57
CA ALA A 161 -4.05 -11.82 -16.42
C ALA A 161 -3.64 -12.53 -15.12
N PHE A 162 -3.82 -13.85 -15.05
CA PHE A 162 -3.40 -14.68 -13.94
C PHE A 162 -2.00 -15.25 -14.18
N LYS A 163 -1.29 -15.52 -13.08
CA LYS A 163 -0.11 -16.39 -13.08
C LYS A 163 -0.54 -17.73 -12.51
N TYR A 164 -0.29 -18.82 -13.24
CA TYR A 164 -0.69 -20.16 -12.84
C TYR A 164 0.18 -21.19 -13.55
N ARG A 165 0.13 -22.45 -13.09
CA ARG A 165 0.90 -23.53 -13.71
C ARG A 165 0.12 -24.20 -14.84
N GLU A 166 0.82 -24.57 -15.91
CA GLU A 166 0.25 -25.47 -16.91
C GLU A 166 -0.19 -26.79 -16.26
N GLY A 167 -1.36 -27.29 -16.66
CA GLY A 167 -1.96 -28.52 -16.13
C GLY A 167 -2.63 -28.36 -14.77
N GLU A 168 -2.75 -27.14 -14.23
CA GLU A 168 -3.45 -26.92 -12.97
C GLU A 168 -4.94 -27.28 -13.12
N THR A 169 -5.47 -28.05 -12.18
CA THR A 169 -6.87 -28.53 -12.19
C THR A 169 -7.73 -27.82 -11.15
N LYS A 170 -7.11 -27.00 -10.29
CA LYS A 170 -7.78 -26.39 -9.15
C LYS A 170 -7.10 -25.09 -8.75
N TRP A 171 -7.90 -24.07 -8.45
CA TRP A 171 -7.46 -22.90 -7.69
C TRP A 171 -8.19 -22.85 -6.35
N ARG A 172 -7.74 -21.99 -5.44
CA ARG A 172 -8.56 -21.63 -4.28
C ARG A 172 -9.28 -20.33 -4.53
N PHE A 173 -10.53 -20.29 -4.08
CA PHE A 173 -11.47 -19.23 -4.39
C PHE A 173 -12.17 -18.72 -3.13
N ASN A 174 -12.36 -17.41 -3.05
CA ASN A 174 -13.30 -16.80 -2.13
C ASN A 174 -13.85 -15.51 -2.73
N SER A 175 -14.91 -14.99 -2.14
CA SER A 175 -15.50 -13.71 -2.53
C SER A 175 -15.99 -12.96 -1.30
N TYR A 176 -15.95 -11.63 -1.39
CA TYR A 176 -16.70 -10.77 -0.49
C TYR A 176 -17.62 -9.80 -1.25
N HIS A 177 -18.73 -9.47 -0.61
CA HIS A 177 -19.76 -8.55 -1.08
C HIS A 177 -20.00 -7.50 0.00
N PHE A 178 -19.95 -6.21 -0.35
CA PHE A 178 -20.34 -5.13 0.57
C PHE A 178 -21.69 -4.61 0.11
N ASP A 179 -22.68 -4.78 0.98
CA ASP A 179 -24.04 -4.31 0.82
C ASP A 179 -24.22 -3.08 1.71
N THR A 180 -24.27 -1.90 1.11
CA THR A 180 -24.36 -0.67 1.89
C THR A 180 -25.79 -0.35 2.34
N GLN A 181 -26.80 -0.93 1.67
CA GLN A 181 -28.22 -0.73 1.95
C GLN A 181 -28.62 -1.50 3.22
N ASP A 182 -28.33 -2.81 3.27
CA ASP A 182 -28.54 -3.64 4.46
C ASP A 182 -27.44 -3.46 5.51
N ASN A 183 -26.35 -2.77 5.13
CA ASN A 183 -25.16 -2.52 5.96
C ASN A 183 -24.46 -3.82 6.39
N GLU A 184 -24.31 -4.72 5.42
CA GLU A 184 -23.70 -6.03 5.61
C GLU A 184 -22.44 -6.16 4.76
N ASN A 185 -21.41 -6.77 5.34
CA ASN A 185 -20.32 -7.33 4.53
C ASN A 185 -20.49 -8.84 4.57
N ASN A 186 -20.41 -9.47 3.43
CA ASN A 186 -20.70 -10.88 3.25
C ASN A 186 -19.53 -11.60 2.61
N THR A 187 -19.33 -12.88 2.91
CA THR A 187 -18.25 -13.70 2.35
C THR A 187 -18.76 -15.06 1.89
N TRP A 188 -18.18 -15.62 0.83
CA TRP A 188 -18.59 -16.95 0.36
C TRP A 188 -18.21 -18.04 1.37
N VAL A 189 -16.98 -18.03 1.87
CA VAL A 189 -16.54 -18.88 2.99
C VAL A 189 -16.73 -18.13 4.30
N ASN A 190 -17.12 -18.82 5.38
CA ASN A 190 -17.21 -18.21 6.70
C ASN A 190 -15.81 -17.79 7.20
N ILE A 191 -15.62 -16.49 7.44
CA ILE A 191 -14.40 -15.92 7.99
C ILE A 191 -14.69 -15.37 9.39
N PRO A 192 -13.95 -15.82 10.43
CA PRO A 192 -14.12 -15.28 11.77
C PRO A 192 -13.85 -13.77 11.85
N GLN A 193 -14.62 -13.01 12.64
CA GLN A 193 -14.48 -11.54 12.74
C GLN A 193 -13.13 -11.04 13.31
N ASN A 194 -12.31 -11.91 13.90
CA ASN A 194 -10.94 -11.57 14.30
C ASN A 194 -9.91 -11.69 13.17
N GLN A 195 -10.33 -12.16 11.99
CA GLN A 195 -9.53 -12.27 10.78
C GLN A 195 -10.00 -11.22 9.77
N PHE A 196 -9.10 -10.78 8.89
CA PHE A 196 -9.50 -9.90 7.79
C PHE A 196 -10.40 -10.65 6.79
N ILE A 197 -11.35 -9.93 6.18
CA ILE A 197 -12.34 -10.45 5.21
C ILE A 197 -11.72 -11.09 3.95
N PHE A 198 -10.43 -10.89 3.74
CA PHE A 198 -9.67 -11.34 2.58
C PHE A 198 -8.57 -12.36 2.95
N ASN A 199 -8.61 -12.91 4.17
CA ASN A 199 -7.56 -13.79 4.65
C ASN A 199 -7.53 -15.12 3.88
N LEU A 200 -6.37 -15.48 3.32
CA LEU A 200 -6.18 -16.65 2.46
C LEU A 200 -6.17 -17.99 3.22
N ALA A 201 -6.21 -17.96 4.55
CA ALA A 201 -6.50 -19.15 5.36
C ALA A 201 -7.94 -19.68 5.15
N PHE A 202 -8.86 -18.81 4.73
CA PHE A 202 -10.29 -19.11 4.62
C PHE A 202 -10.72 -18.99 3.15
N MET A 203 -10.50 -20.06 2.39
CA MET A 203 -10.88 -20.14 0.98
C MET A 203 -11.48 -21.52 0.69
N GLY A 204 -12.37 -21.59 -0.30
CA GLY A 204 -12.86 -22.84 -0.87
C GLY A 204 -12.04 -23.24 -2.09
N ASP A 205 -12.43 -24.33 -2.73
CA ASP A 205 -11.80 -24.85 -3.93
C ASP A 205 -12.61 -24.46 -5.19
N MET A 206 -11.92 -24.04 -6.23
CA MET A 206 -12.44 -23.78 -7.58
C MET A 206 -11.84 -24.83 -8.51
N ILE A 207 -12.68 -25.76 -8.98
CA ILE A 207 -12.26 -26.97 -9.67
C ILE A 207 -12.57 -26.83 -11.16
N PHE A 208 -11.55 -26.95 -12.01
CA PHE A 208 -11.72 -26.86 -13.46
C PHE A 208 -12.11 -28.22 -14.05
N GLU A 209 -13.10 -28.23 -14.95
CA GLU A 209 -13.54 -29.45 -15.66
C GLU A 209 -12.42 -30.10 -16.48
N LYS A 210 -11.53 -29.27 -17.05
CA LYS A 210 -10.30 -29.72 -17.71
C LYS A 210 -9.08 -28.99 -17.15
N PRO A 211 -7.87 -29.59 -17.19
CA PRO A 211 -6.65 -28.90 -16.78
C PRO A 211 -6.40 -27.62 -17.59
N LEU A 212 -5.91 -26.57 -16.95
CA LEU A 212 -5.57 -25.32 -17.61
C LEU A 212 -4.37 -25.48 -18.56
N GLY A 213 -4.49 -24.93 -19.76
CA GLY A 213 -3.42 -24.95 -20.77
C GLY A 213 -2.29 -23.95 -20.51
N LYS A 214 -1.39 -23.79 -21.49
CA LYS A 214 -0.33 -22.78 -21.44
C LYS A 214 -0.92 -21.36 -21.49
N SER A 215 -0.50 -20.51 -20.55
CA SER A 215 -0.85 -19.09 -20.58
C SER A 215 -0.19 -18.42 -21.79
N LYS A 216 -1.01 -17.96 -22.74
CA LYS A 216 -0.55 -17.15 -23.88
C LYS A 216 -0.46 -15.68 -23.45
N SER A 217 0.40 -15.39 -22.48
CA SER A 217 0.61 -14.02 -22.02
C SER A 217 1.23 -13.18 -23.15
N PRO A 218 0.55 -12.11 -23.62
CA PRO A 218 1.09 -11.28 -24.67
C PRO A 218 2.33 -10.53 -24.16
N ILE A 219 3.20 -10.14 -25.09
CA ILE A 219 4.30 -9.22 -24.78
C ILE A 219 3.70 -7.83 -24.75
N SER A 220 3.80 -7.14 -23.61
CA SER A 220 3.34 -5.76 -23.48
C SER A 220 4.50 -4.81 -23.73
N LEU A 221 4.40 -3.96 -24.74
CA LEU A 221 5.30 -2.83 -24.95
C LEU A 221 4.59 -1.55 -24.52
N ILE A 222 5.26 -0.75 -23.69
CA ILE A 222 4.69 0.42 -23.04
C ILE A 222 5.61 1.62 -23.28
N PRO A 223 5.64 2.17 -24.50
CA PRO A 223 6.34 3.43 -24.75
C PRO A 223 5.66 4.59 -24.01
N TYR A 224 6.46 5.57 -23.61
CA TYR A 224 5.97 6.84 -23.14
C TYR A 224 6.74 8.01 -23.76
N VAL A 225 6.07 9.15 -23.82
CA VAL A 225 6.67 10.45 -24.11
C VAL A 225 6.16 11.42 -23.06
N ASN A 226 7.06 12.24 -22.53
CA ASN A 226 6.78 13.22 -21.51
C ASN A 226 7.47 14.54 -21.86
N THR A 227 6.71 15.64 -21.83
CA THR A 227 7.26 16.99 -21.99
C THR A 227 6.91 17.82 -20.77
N LEU A 228 7.90 18.52 -20.25
CA LEU A 228 7.76 19.43 -19.14
C LEU A 228 8.32 20.79 -19.55
N VAL A 229 7.54 21.83 -19.31
CA VAL A 229 8.04 23.21 -19.32
C VAL A 229 7.79 23.79 -17.95
N GLY A 230 8.78 24.49 -17.41
CA GLY A 230 8.68 25.08 -16.09
C GLY A 230 9.54 26.32 -15.93
N LYS A 231 9.24 27.06 -14.88
CA LYS A 231 10.04 28.18 -14.41
C LYS A 231 10.17 28.09 -12.90
N ASP A 232 11.41 28.08 -12.45
CA ASP A 232 11.80 28.34 -11.08
C ASP A 232 12.00 29.85 -10.92
N TYR A 233 11.30 30.45 -9.98
CA TYR A 233 11.37 31.89 -9.69
C TYR A 233 12.31 32.18 -8.52
N GLU A 234 12.79 31.17 -7.80
CA GLU A 234 13.82 31.29 -6.76
C GLU A 234 15.20 31.40 -7.41
N THR A 235 15.48 30.54 -8.40
CA THR A 235 16.74 30.55 -9.16
C THR A 235 16.68 31.37 -10.46
N ASP A 236 15.48 31.83 -10.84
CA ASP A 236 15.16 32.44 -12.15
C ASP A 236 15.52 31.55 -13.36
N GLU A 237 15.55 30.24 -13.15
CA GLU A 237 15.83 29.26 -14.21
C GLU A 237 14.56 28.79 -14.92
N SER A 238 14.65 28.66 -16.24
CA SER A 238 13.59 28.07 -17.05
C SER A 238 13.97 26.65 -17.45
N THR A 239 13.11 25.69 -17.15
CA THR A 239 13.32 24.28 -17.48
C THR A 239 12.46 23.90 -18.68
N SER A 240 13.07 23.25 -19.66
CA SER A 240 12.35 22.56 -20.73
C SER A 240 12.94 21.17 -20.84
N ASP A 241 12.11 20.17 -20.59
CA ASP A 241 12.51 18.78 -20.60
C ASP A 241 11.62 17.96 -21.53
N PHE A 242 12.25 17.01 -22.21
CA PHE A 242 11.60 16.08 -23.11
C PHE A 242 12.18 14.69 -22.85
N LYS A 243 11.42 13.89 -22.12
CA LYS A 243 11.77 12.51 -21.77
C LYS A 243 10.99 11.54 -22.67
N TYR A 244 11.67 10.50 -23.12
CA TYR A 244 11.05 9.37 -23.80
C TYR A 244 11.72 8.08 -23.33
N GLY A 245 10.95 7.01 -23.30
CA GLY A 245 11.43 5.71 -22.89
C GLY A 245 10.35 4.67 -23.07
N GLY A 246 10.55 3.52 -22.45
CA GLY A 246 9.53 2.51 -22.48
C GLY A 246 9.86 1.28 -21.66
N ASP A 247 8.78 0.59 -21.31
CA ASP A 247 8.85 -0.70 -20.63
C ASP A 247 8.45 -1.82 -21.58
N ALA A 248 9.02 -3.00 -21.37
CA ALA A 248 8.55 -4.25 -21.97
C ALA A 248 8.25 -5.26 -20.86
N ARG A 249 7.11 -5.94 -20.96
CA ARG A 249 6.69 -6.97 -20.00
C ARG A 249 6.33 -8.24 -20.72
N MET A 250 6.80 -9.37 -20.20
CA MET A 250 6.44 -10.68 -20.71
C MET A 250 6.43 -11.72 -19.60
N THR A 251 5.68 -12.80 -19.80
CA THR A 251 5.64 -13.92 -18.86
C THR A 251 6.42 -15.10 -19.42
N ILE A 252 7.37 -15.60 -18.63
CA ILE A 252 8.16 -16.80 -18.89
C ILE A 252 7.50 -17.96 -18.14
N ASN A 253 7.20 -19.07 -18.84
CA ASN A 253 6.64 -20.30 -18.26
C ASN A 253 5.39 -20.10 -17.37
N ASN A 254 4.47 -19.20 -17.78
CA ASN A 254 3.19 -18.85 -17.12
C ASN A 254 3.24 -18.26 -15.70
N SER A 255 4.41 -18.19 -15.07
CA SER A 255 4.52 -17.84 -13.64
C SER A 255 5.66 -16.91 -13.26
N LEU A 256 6.59 -16.61 -14.18
CA LEU A 256 7.67 -15.63 -13.99
C LEU A 256 7.44 -14.42 -14.89
N ASN A 257 7.42 -13.22 -14.32
CA ASN A 257 7.33 -11.97 -15.06
C ASN A 257 8.74 -11.42 -15.30
N LEU A 258 9.03 -11.10 -16.56
CA LEU A 258 10.20 -10.34 -16.97
C LEU A 258 9.73 -8.94 -17.36
N ASP A 259 10.19 -7.95 -16.61
CA ASP A 259 10.03 -6.52 -16.89
C ASP A 259 11.39 -5.95 -17.29
N LEU A 260 11.40 -5.22 -18.39
CA LEU A 260 12.54 -4.47 -18.90
C LEU A 260 12.14 -3.01 -18.98
N THR A 261 13.06 -2.11 -18.65
CA THR A 261 12.84 -0.67 -18.77
C THR A 261 14.08 0.02 -19.33
N ILE A 262 13.85 1.02 -20.17
CA ILE A 262 14.88 1.93 -20.68
C ILE A 262 14.36 3.35 -20.48
N ASN A 263 15.17 4.17 -19.81
CA ASN A 263 14.79 5.50 -19.36
C ASN A 263 13.37 5.53 -18.74
N PRO A 264 13.08 4.73 -17.69
CA PRO A 264 11.77 4.72 -17.04
C PRO A 264 11.32 6.12 -16.63
N ASP A 265 10.03 6.40 -16.83
CA ASP A 265 9.44 7.64 -16.31
C ASP A 265 9.19 7.53 -14.80
N PHE A 266 10.00 8.22 -14.01
CA PHE A 266 9.81 8.37 -12.58
C PHE A 266 9.26 9.74 -12.17
N SER A 267 8.99 10.61 -13.14
CA SER A 267 8.24 11.83 -12.88
C SER A 267 6.84 11.44 -12.37
N GLN A 268 6.53 11.88 -11.16
CA GLN A 268 5.23 11.59 -10.59
C GLN A 268 4.21 12.57 -11.19
N VAL A 269 3.22 12.03 -11.91
CA VAL A 269 2.05 12.80 -12.36
C VAL A 269 1.26 13.35 -11.16
N GLU A 270 1.41 12.72 -9.99
CA GLU A 270 0.88 13.19 -8.71
C GLU A 270 2.01 13.70 -7.83
N VAL A 271 1.88 14.91 -7.31
CA VAL A 271 2.82 15.43 -6.30
C VAL A 271 2.72 14.64 -5.00
N ASP A 272 3.86 14.39 -4.37
CA ASP A 272 3.90 13.83 -3.02
C ASP A 272 3.25 14.83 -2.04
N GLN A 273 2.46 14.32 -1.11
CA GLN A 273 1.78 15.16 -0.12
C GLN A 273 2.81 15.66 0.89
N GLN A 274 2.85 16.97 1.13
CA GLN A 274 3.63 17.50 2.24
C GLN A 274 3.06 16.99 3.57
N VAL A 275 3.93 16.84 4.55
CA VAL A 275 3.58 16.42 5.90
C VAL A 275 4.24 17.33 6.91
N THR A 276 3.51 17.69 7.96
CA THR A 276 4.10 18.36 9.13
C THR A 276 4.92 17.32 9.91
N ASN A 277 6.24 17.45 9.91
CA ASN A 277 7.12 16.54 10.63
C ASN A 277 7.56 17.18 11.95
N LEU A 278 7.15 16.59 13.08
CA LEU A 278 7.51 17.01 14.43
C LEU A 278 8.49 16.02 15.08
N THR A 279 9.16 15.21 14.27
CA THR A 279 10.02 14.14 14.75
C THR A 279 11.42 14.27 14.16
N ARG A 280 12.43 13.81 14.92
CA ARG A 280 13.84 13.72 14.50
C ARG A 280 14.13 12.68 13.42
N PHE A 281 13.12 12.21 12.67
CA PHE A 281 13.27 11.11 11.73
C PHE A 281 12.68 11.48 10.37
N GLU A 282 13.29 10.95 9.31
CA GLU A 282 12.77 11.04 7.95
C GLU A 282 11.41 10.35 7.81
N VAL A 283 10.61 10.84 6.86
CA VAL A 283 9.29 10.32 6.54
C VAL A 283 9.40 9.34 5.38
N SER A 284 8.87 8.14 5.55
CA SER A 284 8.77 7.15 4.47
C SER A 284 7.47 7.34 3.68
N LEU A 285 7.60 7.48 2.36
CA LEU A 285 6.48 7.57 1.43
C LEU A 285 6.25 6.21 0.72
N PRO A 286 5.01 5.87 0.30
CA PRO A 286 4.68 4.60 -0.37
C PRO A 286 5.01 4.59 -1.86
N GLU A 287 5.68 3.56 -2.38
CA GLU A 287 6.11 3.48 -3.80
C GLU A 287 4.91 3.54 -4.77
N ARG A 288 5.05 4.29 -5.87
CA ARG A 288 3.99 4.54 -6.87
C ARG A 288 4.42 4.22 -8.31
N ARG A 289 5.70 3.95 -8.54
CA ARG A 289 6.26 3.78 -9.88
C ARG A 289 6.03 2.34 -10.34
N GLN A 290 5.38 2.16 -11.51
CA GLN A 290 4.84 0.87 -11.96
C GLN A 290 5.88 -0.26 -12.03
N PHE A 291 7.14 0.09 -12.32
CA PHE A 291 8.26 -0.86 -12.37
C PHE A 291 8.57 -1.51 -11.02
N PHE A 292 8.20 -0.90 -9.89
CA PHE A 292 8.49 -1.42 -8.54
C PHE A 292 7.28 -2.04 -7.83
N ILE A 293 6.09 -1.99 -8.42
CA ILE A 293 4.82 -2.37 -7.75
C ILE A 293 4.52 -3.87 -7.81
N GLU A 294 4.62 -4.48 -8.99
CA GLU A 294 4.22 -5.88 -9.16
C GLU A 294 5.22 -6.81 -8.46
N ASN A 295 4.73 -7.80 -7.71
CA ASN A 295 5.56 -8.65 -6.84
C ASN A 295 6.45 -7.86 -5.84
N SER A 296 6.12 -6.61 -5.51
CA SER A 296 6.91 -5.78 -4.59
C SER A 296 7.08 -6.42 -3.21
N ASP A 297 6.13 -7.25 -2.80
CA ASP A 297 6.18 -8.01 -1.55
C ASP A 297 7.39 -8.96 -1.49
N LEU A 298 7.81 -9.50 -2.64
CA LEU A 298 8.98 -10.37 -2.73
C LEU A 298 10.29 -9.60 -2.51
N PHE A 299 10.30 -8.29 -2.73
CA PHE A 299 11.48 -7.43 -2.64
C PHE A 299 11.50 -6.57 -1.36
N ASN A 300 10.35 -6.07 -0.93
CA ASN A 300 10.22 -5.07 0.14
C ASN A 300 9.79 -5.64 1.50
N ASP A 301 9.42 -6.94 1.62
CA ASP A 301 8.97 -7.52 2.90
C ASP A 301 10.08 -8.22 3.70
N PHE A 302 11.29 -7.65 3.75
CA PHE A 302 12.40 -8.13 4.58
C PHE A 302 12.56 -7.32 5.87
N GLY A 303 13.06 -7.94 6.93
CA GLY A 303 13.44 -7.23 8.15
C GLY A 303 12.27 -6.63 8.93
N ASN A 304 12.51 -5.50 9.59
CA ASN A 304 11.49 -4.76 10.32
C ASN A 304 11.09 -3.49 9.54
N ASN A 305 9.83 -3.40 9.12
CA ASN A 305 9.35 -2.30 8.27
C ASN A 305 9.53 -0.89 8.84
N ARG A 306 9.70 -0.73 10.16
CA ARG A 306 9.78 0.58 10.80
C ARG A 306 11.22 0.98 11.14
N ASP A 307 12.01 0.03 11.62
CA ASP A 307 13.32 0.33 12.19
C ASP A 307 14.47 -0.18 11.31
N SER A 308 14.28 -1.29 10.57
CA SER A 308 15.31 -1.94 9.76
C SER A 308 14.69 -2.59 8.53
N ASN A 309 14.24 -1.77 7.57
CA ASN A 309 13.83 -2.25 6.26
C ASN A 309 15.06 -2.21 5.33
N PRO A 310 15.63 -3.35 4.94
CA PRO A 310 16.87 -3.36 4.16
C PRO A 310 16.67 -2.89 2.71
N PHE A 311 15.43 -2.87 2.19
CA PHE A 311 15.17 -2.44 0.82
C PHE A 311 13.93 -1.55 0.71
N PHE A 312 14.13 -0.37 0.12
CA PHE A 312 13.14 0.66 -0.12
C PHE A 312 13.39 1.24 -1.51
N SER A 313 12.57 0.83 -2.47
CA SER A 313 12.75 1.12 -3.89
C SER A 313 12.89 2.60 -4.24
N ARG A 314 12.32 3.51 -3.43
CA ARG A 314 12.50 4.97 -3.56
C ARG A 314 13.96 5.43 -3.41
N ARG A 315 14.83 4.63 -2.78
CA ARG A 315 16.28 4.87 -2.76
C ARG A 315 16.94 4.71 -4.14
N ILE A 316 16.24 4.09 -5.10
CA ILE A 316 16.69 4.02 -6.50
C ILE A 316 15.97 5.12 -7.28
N GLY A 317 16.76 6.02 -7.87
CA GLY A 317 16.27 7.14 -8.68
C GLY A 317 16.10 8.46 -7.92
N ILE A 318 16.56 8.51 -6.68
CA ILE A 318 16.65 9.74 -5.86
C ILE A 318 18.06 9.80 -5.29
N ALA A 319 18.67 10.98 -5.32
CA ALA A 319 19.97 11.26 -4.72
C ALA A 319 19.93 12.62 -4.01
N SER A 320 20.95 12.91 -3.20
CA SER A 320 21.12 14.23 -2.60
C SER A 320 22.06 15.06 -3.47
N ASP A 321 21.74 16.32 -3.68
CA ASP A 321 22.66 17.30 -4.26
C ASP A 321 23.68 17.79 -3.22
N LEU A 322 24.54 18.75 -3.62
CA LEU A 322 25.58 19.32 -2.75
C LEU A 322 25.02 20.11 -1.57
N ASP A 323 23.81 20.64 -1.69
CA ASP A 323 23.11 21.38 -0.64
C ASP A 323 22.29 20.46 0.28
N GLY A 324 22.28 19.14 -0.02
CA GLY A 324 21.56 18.12 0.74
C GLY A 324 20.09 17.97 0.34
N ASN A 325 19.63 18.64 -0.73
CA ASN A 325 18.28 18.49 -1.24
C ASN A 325 18.13 17.17 -1.99
N ASN A 326 16.96 16.54 -1.90
CA ASN A 326 16.66 15.35 -2.67
C ASN A 326 16.30 15.73 -4.12
N ILE A 327 17.08 15.24 -5.08
CA ILE A 327 16.88 15.44 -6.52
C ILE A 327 16.62 14.12 -7.25
N GLU A 328 16.02 14.19 -8.43
CA GLU A 328 15.84 13.02 -9.31
C GLU A 328 17.22 12.53 -9.79
N ASN A 329 17.48 11.23 -9.67
CA ASN A 329 18.64 10.58 -10.28
C ASN A 329 18.16 9.68 -11.40
N ASP A 330 18.38 10.09 -12.64
CA ASP A 330 17.86 9.38 -13.80
C ASP A 330 18.33 7.91 -13.82
N ILE A 331 17.49 7.04 -14.37
CA ILE A 331 17.79 5.61 -14.52
C ILE A 331 17.94 5.30 -15.99
N ILE A 332 19.09 4.72 -16.36
CA ILE A 332 19.42 4.43 -17.75
C ILE A 332 18.58 3.24 -18.24
N ALA A 333 18.62 2.14 -17.48
CA ALA A 333 17.91 0.92 -17.79
C ALA A 333 17.76 0.04 -16.55
N GLY A 334 16.81 -0.89 -16.61
CA GLY A 334 16.59 -1.87 -15.57
C GLY A 334 15.96 -3.15 -16.07
N VAL A 335 16.21 -4.23 -15.34
CA VAL A 335 15.57 -5.53 -15.51
C VAL A 335 15.02 -6.00 -14.18
N ARG A 336 13.83 -6.57 -14.22
CA ARG A 336 13.21 -7.25 -13.09
C ARG A 336 12.65 -8.58 -13.55
N LEU A 337 13.06 -9.66 -12.91
CA LEU A 337 12.50 -10.99 -13.12
C LEU A 337 11.89 -11.43 -11.79
N SER A 338 10.59 -11.71 -11.74
CA SER A 338 9.95 -12.11 -10.48
C SER A 338 8.78 -13.05 -10.69
N GLY A 339 8.61 -14.01 -9.78
CA GLY A 339 7.46 -14.89 -9.81
C GLY A 339 7.76 -16.29 -9.30
N LYS A 340 6.85 -17.21 -9.54
CA LYS A 340 6.93 -18.58 -9.02
C LYS A 340 7.64 -19.50 -10.00
N VAL A 341 8.59 -20.27 -9.50
CA VAL A 341 9.20 -21.38 -10.23
C VAL A 341 8.34 -22.64 -10.07
N ASN A 342 7.75 -22.83 -8.89
CA ASN A 342 6.79 -23.90 -8.59
C ASN A 342 5.92 -23.51 -7.37
N ASN A 343 5.10 -24.43 -6.84
CA ASN A 343 4.19 -24.16 -5.71
C ASN A 343 4.90 -23.85 -4.38
N LYS A 344 6.21 -24.06 -4.30
CA LYS A 344 7.01 -23.80 -3.11
C LYS A 344 8.02 -22.69 -3.30
N LEU A 345 8.63 -22.56 -4.48
CA LEU A 345 9.71 -21.63 -4.74
C LEU A 345 9.25 -20.43 -5.57
N ARG A 346 9.47 -19.24 -5.02
CA ARG A 346 9.35 -17.95 -5.71
C ARG A 346 10.71 -17.27 -5.74
N VAL A 347 11.05 -16.64 -6.85
CA VAL A 347 12.35 -15.97 -7.04
C VAL A 347 12.15 -14.57 -7.57
N GLY A 348 13.08 -13.68 -7.22
CA GLY A 348 13.10 -12.30 -7.65
C GLY A 348 14.52 -11.84 -7.95
N LEU A 349 14.70 -11.17 -9.06
CA LEU A 349 15.90 -10.45 -9.46
C LEU A 349 15.46 -9.05 -9.86
N LEU A 350 16.14 -8.04 -9.34
CA LEU A 350 16.04 -6.65 -9.76
C LEU A 350 17.46 -6.16 -10.01
N ASN A 351 17.71 -5.51 -11.14
CA ASN A 351 18.97 -4.85 -11.44
C ASN A 351 18.71 -3.57 -12.21
N MET A 352 19.27 -2.46 -11.76
CA MET A 352 19.08 -1.14 -12.37
C MET A 352 20.37 -0.34 -12.37
N GLN A 353 20.59 0.42 -13.43
CA GLN A 353 21.72 1.33 -13.56
C GLN A 353 21.23 2.78 -13.50
N THR A 354 21.72 3.56 -12.55
CA THR A 354 21.45 5.02 -12.48
C THR A 354 22.45 5.80 -13.34
N ALA A 355 22.07 6.99 -13.77
CA ALA A 355 22.97 7.94 -14.42
C ALA A 355 24.00 8.49 -13.42
N GLU A 356 25.05 9.11 -13.95
CA GLU A 356 25.95 9.97 -13.17
C GLU A 356 25.46 11.42 -13.29
N ASP A 357 25.59 12.19 -12.23
CA ASP A 357 25.47 13.64 -12.26
C ASP A 357 26.67 14.24 -11.54
N LYS A 358 27.68 14.61 -12.33
CA LYS A 358 28.95 15.11 -11.82
C LYS A 358 28.85 16.50 -11.20
N THR A 359 27.86 17.29 -11.59
CA THR A 359 27.65 18.64 -11.06
C THR A 359 27.25 18.56 -9.59
N ASN A 360 26.47 17.53 -9.25
CA ASN A 360 25.97 17.26 -7.91
C ASN A 360 26.76 16.15 -7.18
N GLU A 361 27.93 15.76 -7.68
CA GLU A 361 28.77 14.68 -7.10
C GLU A 361 28.04 13.32 -6.94
N ILE A 362 27.14 13.00 -7.87
CA ILE A 362 26.39 11.74 -7.89
C ILE A 362 27.05 10.73 -8.83
N ALA A 363 27.54 9.64 -8.25
CA ALA A 363 28.12 8.52 -9.00
C ALA A 363 27.05 7.71 -9.75
N THR A 364 27.39 7.20 -10.93
CA THR A 364 26.60 6.12 -11.56
C THR A 364 26.70 4.83 -10.75
N THR A 365 25.56 4.23 -10.40
CA THR A 365 25.49 3.06 -9.52
C THR A 365 24.72 1.90 -10.12
N ASN A 366 25.21 0.68 -9.88
CA ASN A 366 24.43 -0.53 -10.09
C ASN A 366 23.68 -0.89 -8.81
N ASN A 367 22.37 -1.03 -8.93
CA ASN A 367 21.45 -1.32 -7.85
C ASN A 367 20.81 -2.67 -8.12
N ALA A 368 21.14 -3.68 -7.30
CA ALA A 368 20.69 -5.04 -7.50
C ALA A 368 20.07 -5.64 -6.23
N LEU A 369 19.05 -6.46 -6.42
CA LEU A 369 18.43 -7.27 -5.38
C LEU A 369 18.10 -8.64 -5.94
N LEU A 370 18.61 -9.68 -5.29
CA LEU A 370 18.27 -11.08 -5.54
C LEU A 370 17.52 -11.63 -4.34
N THR A 371 16.46 -12.39 -4.59
CA THR A 371 15.64 -12.99 -3.55
C THR A 371 15.10 -14.35 -3.96
N ALA A 372 14.97 -15.25 -2.98
CA ALA A 372 14.31 -16.53 -3.12
C ALA A 372 13.45 -16.80 -1.88
N GLN A 373 12.18 -17.11 -2.08
CA GLN A 373 11.23 -17.46 -1.02
C GLN A 373 10.77 -18.90 -1.23
N TYR A 374 10.96 -19.73 -0.21
CA TYR A 374 10.55 -21.12 -0.20
C TYR A 374 9.46 -21.37 0.84
N LYS A 375 8.32 -21.89 0.40
CA LYS A 375 7.18 -22.25 1.25
C LYS A 375 7.50 -23.47 2.11
N LEU A 376 7.19 -23.36 3.39
CA LEU A 376 7.27 -24.41 4.40
C LEU A 376 5.88 -24.67 4.99
N PHE A 377 5.59 -25.93 5.31
CA PHE A 377 4.31 -26.33 5.92
C PHE A 377 3.09 -25.85 5.09
N SER A 378 1.98 -25.49 5.76
CA SER A 378 0.74 -25.08 5.10
C SER A 378 0.84 -23.71 4.43
N ARG A 379 1.48 -22.72 5.08
CA ARG A 379 1.51 -21.29 4.64
C ARG A 379 2.78 -20.52 5.01
N SER A 380 3.62 -21.03 5.92
CA SER A 380 4.88 -20.38 6.31
C SER A 380 5.88 -20.33 5.16
N ASN A 381 6.89 -19.48 5.25
CA ASN A 381 7.97 -19.44 4.29
C ASN A 381 9.31 -19.02 4.91
N ILE A 382 10.39 -19.47 4.29
CA ILE A 382 11.74 -18.98 4.52
C ILE A 382 12.19 -18.22 3.27
N SER A 383 12.82 -17.07 3.44
CA SER A 383 13.23 -16.19 2.36
C SER A 383 14.70 -15.82 2.52
N PHE A 384 15.40 -15.77 1.41
CA PHE A 384 16.77 -15.29 1.28
C PHE A 384 16.76 -13.96 0.51
N MET A 385 17.67 -13.06 0.85
CA MET A 385 17.95 -11.85 0.07
C MET A 385 19.43 -11.54 -0.02
N PHE A 386 19.80 -10.91 -1.14
CA PHE A 386 21.08 -10.26 -1.35
C PHE A 386 20.85 -8.91 -2.03
N ILE A 387 21.29 -7.83 -1.41
CA ILE A 387 21.23 -6.45 -1.92
C ILE A 387 22.63 -5.99 -2.28
N ASN A 388 22.76 -5.24 -3.37
CA ASN A 388 24.00 -4.58 -3.78
C ASN A 388 23.70 -3.17 -4.30
N LYS A 389 24.38 -2.17 -3.75
CA LYS A 389 24.59 -0.87 -4.36
C LYS A 389 26.08 -0.70 -4.59
N GLN A 390 26.49 -0.37 -5.80
CA GLN A 390 27.91 -0.23 -6.13
C GLN A 390 28.12 0.85 -7.18
N ALA A 391 29.07 1.77 -6.94
CA ALA A 391 29.55 2.70 -7.97
C ALA A 391 30.22 1.92 -9.10
N THR A 392 29.82 2.17 -10.36
CA THR A 392 30.32 1.41 -11.52
C THR A 392 31.51 2.09 -12.21
N LYS A 393 31.91 3.27 -11.74
CA LYS A 393 33.13 3.98 -12.12
C LYS A 393 33.81 4.51 -10.86
N ASP A 394 35.08 4.85 -11.00
CA ASP A 394 35.84 5.53 -9.94
C ASP A 394 35.69 7.05 -10.08
N TYR A 395 35.38 7.70 -8.97
CA TYR A 395 35.26 9.16 -8.88
C TYR A 395 36.03 9.65 -7.67
N ASP A 396 36.65 10.82 -7.80
CA ASP A 396 37.43 11.43 -6.71
C ASP A 396 36.56 11.85 -5.52
N PHE A 397 35.26 12.12 -5.76
CA PHE A 397 34.28 12.48 -4.74
C PHE A 397 33.61 11.27 -4.05
N THR A 398 33.86 10.03 -4.51
CA THR A 398 33.29 8.84 -3.86
C THR A 398 34.21 8.36 -2.75
N VAL A 399 33.76 8.48 -1.50
CA VAL A 399 34.49 7.94 -0.34
C VAL A 399 34.57 6.41 -0.43
N ASP A 400 35.69 5.82 0.00
CA ASP A 400 35.93 4.38 -0.11
C ASP A 400 34.80 3.52 0.50
N GLU A 401 34.23 3.95 1.64
CA GLU A 401 33.14 3.25 2.33
C GLU A 401 31.84 3.21 1.53
N ASP A 402 31.66 4.10 0.57
CA ASP A 402 30.45 4.23 -0.25
C ASP A 402 30.63 3.63 -1.65
N ARG A 403 31.81 3.08 -1.97
CA ARG A 403 32.05 2.38 -3.23
C ARG A 403 31.12 1.20 -3.42
N TYR A 404 30.81 0.48 -2.34
CA TYR A 404 29.70 -0.45 -2.32
C TYR A 404 29.08 -0.61 -0.93
N ASN A 405 27.81 -1.00 -0.92
CA ASN A 405 27.14 -1.57 0.23
C ASN A 405 26.38 -2.83 -0.21
N ARG A 406 26.55 -3.90 0.56
CA ARG A 406 25.91 -5.19 0.30
C ARG A 406 25.22 -5.69 1.56
N VAL A 407 24.04 -6.27 1.43
CA VAL A 407 23.31 -6.85 2.55
C VAL A 407 22.89 -8.27 2.21
N PHE A 408 23.28 -9.22 3.06
CA PHE A 408 22.79 -10.58 3.04
C PHE A 408 21.69 -10.72 4.10
N GLY A 409 20.61 -11.45 3.81
CA GLY A 409 19.56 -11.68 4.78
C GLY A 409 18.81 -13.00 4.63
N ILE A 410 18.33 -13.50 5.77
CA ILE A 410 17.39 -14.62 5.86
C ILE A 410 16.22 -14.20 6.74
N ASP A 411 15.00 -14.43 6.23
CA ASP A 411 13.75 -14.18 6.93
C ASP A 411 12.92 -15.47 7.01
N TYR A 412 12.27 -15.72 8.14
CA TYR A 412 11.25 -16.74 8.31
C TYR A 412 9.92 -16.08 8.66
N ARG A 413 8.90 -16.31 7.84
CA ARG A 413 7.51 -15.88 8.09
C ARG A 413 6.69 -17.08 8.55
N LEU A 414 6.25 -17.04 9.80
CA LEU A 414 5.31 -18.00 10.37
C LEU A 414 3.89 -17.59 10.01
N ALA A 415 3.11 -18.51 9.45
CA ALA A 415 1.67 -18.38 9.30
C ALA A 415 1.03 -19.75 9.53
N SER A 416 0.28 -19.91 10.63
CA SER A 416 -0.47 -21.14 10.87
C SER A 416 -1.58 -21.31 9.83
N GLU A 417 -2.06 -22.55 9.69
CA GLU A 417 -3.11 -22.91 8.73
C GLU A 417 -4.36 -22.03 8.86
N ASP A 418 -4.80 -21.79 10.10
CA ASP A 418 -5.98 -21.00 10.47
C ASP A 418 -5.68 -19.53 10.82
N ASN A 419 -4.41 -19.13 10.68
CA ASN A 419 -3.94 -17.79 11.01
C ASN A 419 -4.03 -17.39 12.50
N THR A 420 -4.16 -18.36 13.40
CA THR A 420 -4.11 -18.14 14.86
C THR A 420 -2.71 -17.73 15.32
N TRP A 421 -1.65 -18.27 14.70
CA TRP A 421 -0.26 -17.89 14.98
C TRP A 421 0.38 -17.28 13.73
N ASN A 422 0.95 -16.10 13.89
CA ASN A 422 1.72 -15.42 12.86
C ASN A 422 3.06 -14.96 13.44
N GLY A 423 4.08 -14.83 12.60
CA GLY A 423 5.35 -14.30 13.05
C GLY A 423 6.31 -13.95 11.93
N LYS A 424 7.33 -13.17 12.27
CA LYS A 424 8.44 -12.80 11.40
C LYS A 424 9.73 -12.83 12.21
N TYR A 425 10.74 -13.51 11.69
CA TYR A 425 12.04 -13.67 12.31
C TYR A 425 13.09 -13.42 11.23
N TYR A 426 14.11 -12.63 11.51
CA TYR A 426 15.11 -12.32 10.51
C TYR A 426 16.51 -12.12 11.08
N PHE A 427 17.49 -12.34 10.23
CA PHE A 427 18.90 -12.04 10.47
C PHE A 427 19.53 -11.50 9.19
N HIS A 428 20.03 -10.26 9.26
CA HIS A 428 20.67 -9.55 8.16
C HIS A 428 22.08 -9.13 8.56
N LYS A 429 22.99 -9.13 7.59
CA LYS A 429 24.35 -8.63 7.74
C LYS A 429 24.73 -7.73 6.58
N SER A 430 25.25 -6.54 6.89
CA SER A 430 25.77 -5.60 5.90
C SER A 430 27.28 -5.72 5.73
N PHE A 431 27.77 -5.30 4.56
CA PHE A 431 29.17 -5.26 4.18
C PHE A 431 29.44 -3.99 3.38
N SER A 432 30.39 -3.19 3.85
CA SER A 432 30.92 -2.01 3.16
C SER A 432 32.45 -2.02 3.30
N PRO A 433 33.21 -1.40 2.37
CA PRO A 433 34.66 -1.25 2.50
C PRO A 433 35.04 -0.61 3.82
N ASN A 434 36.09 -1.12 4.47
CA ASN A 434 36.67 -0.59 5.71
C ASN A 434 35.76 -0.55 6.96
N VAL A 435 34.47 -0.86 6.84
CA VAL A 435 33.54 -0.99 7.97
C VAL A 435 33.62 -2.41 8.56
N LYS A 436 33.77 -2.53 9.88
CA LYS A 436 33.86 -3.81 10.60
C LYS A 436 33.14 -3.77 11.95
N ASN A 437 32.68 -4.93 12.39
CA ASN A 437 31.97 -5.17 13.66
C ASN A 437 30.61 -4.49 13.72
N LYS A 438 29.64 -5.11 14.42
CA LYS A 438 28.27 -4.59 14.62
C LYS A 438 27.49 -4.35 13.32
N GLU A 439 27.83 -5.04 12.22
CA GLU A 439 27.15 -4.92 10.93
C GLU A 439 25.89 -5.81 10.83
N ILE A 440 25.18 -6.04 11.94
CA ILE A 440 24.07 -7.02 12.01
C ILE A 440 22.77 -6.32 12.39
N SER A 441 21.67 -6.72 11.73
CA SER A 441 20.32 -6.48 12.22
C SER A 441 19.58 -7.81 12.36
N ALA A 442 18.89 -7.99 13.48
CA ALA A 442 18.09 -9.19 13.73
C ALA A 442 16.78 -8.81 14.41
N GLY A 443 15.74 -9.61 14.21
CA GLY A 443 14.47 -9.34 14.86
C GLY A 443 13.57 -10.55 14.93
N ALA A 444 12.65 -10.51 15.87
CA ALA A 444 11.62 -11.52 16.08
C ALA A 444 10.29 -10.85 16.39
N SER A 445 9.22 -11.41 15.86
CA SER A 445 7.86 -11.01 16.16
C SER A 445 6.98 -12.25 16.11
N THR A 446 6.20 -12.49 17.16
CA THR A 446 5.22 -13.58 17.22
C THR A 446 3.91 -13.02 17.72
N GLU A 447 2.82 -13.33 17.01
CA GLU A 447 1.48 -12.87 17.29
C GLU A 447 0.53 -14.06 17.41
N TYR A 448 -0.20 -14.10 18.53
CA TYR A 448 -1.34 -14.96 18.77
C TYR A 448 -2.63 -14.16 18.55
N ASN A 449 -3.45 -14.60 17.60
CA ASN A 449 -4.69 -13.95 17.23
C ASN A 449 -5.88 -14.91 17.39
N SER A 450 -6.74 -14.63 18.37
CA SER A 450 -7.98 -15.35 18.64
C SER A 450 -9.17 -14.37 18.67
N ARG A 451 -10.39 -14.91 18.76
CA ARG A 451 -11.61 -14.09 18.85
C ARG A 451 -11.53 -13.02 19.94
N ASN A 452 -10.98 -13.37 21.09
CA ASN A 452 -10.99 -12.52 22.29
C ASN A 452 -9.65 -11.88 22.62
N TYR A 453 -8.54 -12.36 22.06
CA TYR A 453 -7.20 -11.89 22.41
C TYR A 453 -6.34 -11.72 21.17
N ASN A 454 -5.61 -10.61 21.11
CA ASN A 454 -4.52 -10.39 20.17
C ASN A 454 -3.28 -10.01 20.97
N ILE A 455 -2.31 -10.92 21.03
CA ILE A 455 -1.09 -10.79 21.82
C ILE A 455 0.10 -10.90 20.89
N ARG A 456 0.98 -9.91 20.91
CA ARG A 456 2.23 -9.95 20.15
C ARG A 456 3.40 -9.70 21.08
N LEU A 457 4.48 -10.44 20.89
CA LEU A 457 5.79 -10.11 21.42
C LEU A 457 6.71 -9.83 20.23
N SER A 458 7.41 -8.70 20.25
CA SER A 458 8.37 -8.36 19.20
C SER A 458 9.59 -7.69 19.80
N GLY A 459 10.74 -7.98 19.19
CA GLY A 459 12.00 -7.30 19.46
C GLY A 459 12.87 -7.18 18.22
N VAL A 460 13.72 -6.16 18.21
CA VAL A 460 14.63 -5.83 17.11
C VAL A 460 15.98 -5.43 17.70
N TYR A 461 17.06 -5.90 17.09
CA TYR A 461 18.43 -5.45 17.29
C TYR A 461 18.96 -4.86 15.99
N ILE A 462 19.62 -3.72 16.08
CA ILE A 462 20.35 -3.08 14.98
C ILE A 462 21.70 -2.65 15.56
N GLY A 463 22.78 -3.22 15.06
CA GLY A 463 24.12 -2.81 15.44
C GLY A 463 24.47 -1.43 14.89
N ASP A 464 25.44 -0.76 15.49
CA ASP A 464 25.82 0.61 15.16
C ASP A 464 26.26 0.77 13.69
N ASN A 465 27.01 -0.20 13.18
CA ASN A 465 27.53 -0.19 11.80
C ASN A 465 26.64 -0.95 10.80
N PHE A 466 25.41 -1.33 11.17
CA PHE A 466 24.50 -1.94 10.21
C PHE A 466 23.98 -0.88 9.24
N ARG A 467 24.26 -1.06 7.94
CA ARG A 467 23.92 -0.08 6.89
C ARG A 467 23.31 -0.77 5.68
N SER A 468 22.22 -0.22 5.16
CA SER A 468 21.67 -0.61 3.84
C SER A 468 21.37 0.63 3.01
N ASP A 469 22.20 0.90 2.00
CA ASP A 469 22.13 2.15 1.22
C ASP A 469 20.92 2.18 0.26
N LEU A 470 20.29 1.02 0.05
CA LEU A 470 19.02 0.87 -0.67
C LEU A 470 17.84 0.66 0.29
N GLY A 471 18.06 0.77 1.60
CA GLY A 471 17.06 0.54 2.63
C GLY A 471 16.54 1.80 3.30
N PHE A 472 15.78 1.57 4.37
CA PHE A 472 15.29 2.56 5.31
C PHE A 472 15.65 2.08 6.72
N ILE A 473 16.78 2.56 7.23
CA ILE A 473 17.29 2.27 8.57
C ILE A 473 17.07 3.51 9.43
N ARG A 474 16.05 3.45 10.30
CA ARG A 474 15.58 4.63 11.01
C ARG A 474 16.55 5.09 12.11
N ARG A 475 17.28 4.13 12.70
CA ARG A 475 18.26 4.34 13.76
C ARG A 475 19.17 3.11 13.86
N THR A 476 20.43 3.33 14.22
CA THR A 476 21.41 2.28 14.53
C THR A 476 21.64 2.22 16.05
N ASP A 477 22.42 1.22 16.47
CA ASP A 477 22.76 0.95 17.87
C ASP A 477 21.52 0.90 18.77
N ILE A 478 20.62 -0.06 18.48
CA ILE A 478 19.44 -0.26 19.29
C ILE A 478 19.12 -1.71 19.60
N VAL A 479 18.59 -1.92 20.81
CA VAL A 479 17.69 -3.03 21.12
C VAL A 479 16.33 -2.46 21.43
N LYS A 480 15.30 -2.97 20.74
CA LYS A 480 13.92 -2.57 20.94
C LYS A 480 13.07 -3.76 21.34
N VAL A 481 12.17 -3.57 22.30
CA VAL A 481 11.15 -4.55 22.69
C VAL A 481 9.79 -3.87 22.72
N ASN A 482 8.80 -4.44 22.04
CA ASN A 482 7.48 -3.84 21.90
C ASN A 482 6.33 -4.87 21.91
N PRO A 483 6.01 -5.48 23.07
CA PRO A 483 4.86 -6.35 23.16
C PRO A 483 3.56 -5.54 22.98
N LYS A 484 2.50 -6.24 22.59
CA LYS A 484 1.15 -5.72 22.50
C LYS A 484 0.21 -6.73 23.12
N PHE A 485 -0.65 -6.25 24.00
CA PHE A 485 -1.79 -7.02 24.50
C PHE A 485 -3.08 -6.32 24.08
N THR A 486 -4.05 -7.09 23.59
CA THR A 486 -5.38 -6.60 23.24
C THR A 486 -6.42 -7.60 23.71
N LYS A 487 -7.43 -7.11 24.42
CA LYS A 487 -8.63 -7.86 24.77
C LYS A 487 -9.80 -7.33 23.95
N ASN A 488 -10.41 -8.21 23.15
CA ASN A 488 -11.63 -7.90 22.40
C ASN A 488 -12.87 -8.28 23.21
N PHE A 489 -13.91 -7.45 23.07
CA PHE A 489 -15.24 -7.63 23.62
C PHE A 489 -16.26 -7.53 22.49
N TRP A 490 -17.26 -8.40 22.53
CA TRP A 490 -18.29 -8.56 21.49
C TRP A 490 -19.68 -8.43 22.12
N PRO A 491 -20.18 -7.19 22.35
CA PRO A 491 -21.49 -6.99 22.96
C PRO A 491 -22.62 -7.60 22.12
N GLU A 492 -23.53 -8.32 22.75
CA GLU A 492 -24.70 -8.92 22.06
C GLU A 492 -25.80 -7.89 21.75
N LYS A 493 -25.91 -6.84 22.58
CA LYS A 493 -26.95 -5.80 22.51
C LYS A 493 -26.34 -4.41 22.37
N GLY A 494 -27.11 -3.48 21.80
CA GLY A 494 -26.70 -2.08 21.62
C GLY A 494 -26.07 -1.77 20.25
N GLN A 495 -25.47 -0.58 20.14
CA GLN A 495 -24.93 -0.03 18.89
C GLN A 495 -23.45 -0.38 18.64
N ILE A 496 -22.72 -0.78 19.68
CA ILE A 496 -21.32 -1.22 19.58
C ILE A 496 -21.33 -2.68 19.10
N GLN A 497 -20.63 -2.93 17.99
CA GLN A 497 -20.44 -4.28 17.44
C GLN A 497 -19.24 -4.97 18.09
N LYS A 498 -18.16 -4.22 18.29
CA LYS A 498 -16.93 -4.69 18.92
C LYS A 498 -16.30 -3.53 19.67
N HIS A 499 -15.74 -3.79 20.84
CA HIS A 499 -14.76 -2.87 21.40
C HIS A 499 -13.57 -3.62 21.98
N ASN A 500 -12.45 -2.95 22.16
CA ASN A 500 -11.25 -3.57 22.70
C ASN A 500 -10.45 -2.60 23.55
N LEU A 501 -9.67 -3.17 24.47
CA LEU A 501 -8.65 -2.47 25.24
C LEU A 501 -7.30 -3.02 24.80
N SER A 502 -6.36 -2.12 24.47
CA SER A 502 -5.01 -2.49 24.08
C SER A 502 -3.96 -1.72 24.88
N VAL A 503 -2.87 -2.38 25.23
CA VAL A 503 -1.67 -1.78 25.81
C VAL A 503 -0.47 -2.23 25.00
N THR A 504 0.34 -1.28 24.54
CA THR A 504 1.56 -1.51 23.75
C THR A 504 2.69 -0.68 24.34
N PRO A 505 3.49 -1.23 25.26
CA PRO A 505 4.75 -0.60 25.64
C PRO A 505 5.79 -0.80 24.53
N ILE A 506 6.61 0.21 24.32
CA ILE A 506 7.74 0.21 23.40
C ILE A 506 8.93 0.70 24.21
N PHE A 507 9.98 -0.09 24.32
CA PHE A 507 11.23 0.29 24.97
C PHE A 507 12.38 0.15 23.98
N ILE A 508 13.31 1.11 24.02
CA ILE A 508 14.47 1.18 23.13
C ILE A 508 15.69 1.54 23.97
N TRP A 509 16.71 0.69 23.91
CA TRP A 509 17.99 0.87 24.57
C TRP A 509 19.11 1.00 23.54
N LYS A 510 20.20 1.68 23.91
CA LYS A 510 21.45 1.80 23.11
C LYS A 510 22.53 0.89 23.68
N PRO A 511 22.80 -0.27 23.06
CA PRO A 511 23.83 -1.22 23.52
C PRO A 511 25.22 -0.61 23.72
N ASP A 512 25.64 0.29 22.84
CA ASP A 512 26.98 0.89 22.91
C ASP A 512 27.15 1.91 24.03
N LEU A 513 26.03 2.33 24.64
CA LEU A 513 25.97 3.18 25.83
C LEU A 513 25.53 2.37 27.06
N ASP A 514 26.10 1.17 27.24
CA ASP A 514 25.81 0.27 28.37
C ASP A 514 24.30 -0.01 28.57
N PHE A 515 23.58 -0.18 27.46
CA PHE A 515 22.12 -0.35 27.45
C PHE A 515 21.36 0.82 28.08
N GLU A 516 21.85 2.04 27.91
CA GLU A 516 21.11 3.24 28.27
C GLU A 516 19.73 3.24 27.62
N ASN A 517 18.70 3.60 28.40
CA ASN A 517 17.35 3.76 27.90
C ASN A 517 17.28 5.04 27.04
N SER A 518 17.10 4.87 25.74
CA SER A 518 17.02 5.96 24.77
C SER A 518 15.58 6.47 24.61
N ASP A 519 14.60 5.56 24.56
CA ASP A 519 13.19 5.93 24.44
C ASP A 519 12.29 4.89 25.11
N TYR A 520 11.18 5.35 25.70
CA TYR A 520 10.00 4.50 25.85
C TYR A 520 8.73 5.20 25.42
N ALA A 521 7.74 4.41 25.00
CA ALA A 521 6.38 4.84 24.78
C ALA A 521 5.40 3.77 25.25
N ILE A 522 4.57 4.09 26.24
CA ILE A 522 3.47 3.22 26.67
C ILE A 522 2.19 3.75 26.03
N ILE A 523 1.63 2.96 25.13
CA ILE A 523 0.42 3.32 24.39
C ILE A 523 -0.76 2.53 24.96
N THR A 524 -1.74 3.21 25.53
CA THR A 524 -2.99 2.62 26.00
C THR A 524 -4.11 3.08 25.09
N ARG A 525 -4.91 2.13 24.58
CA ARG A 525 -5.99 2.41 23.64
C ARG A 525 -7.28 1.72 24.03
N TRP A 526 -8.39 2.43 23.88
CA TRP A 526 -9.72 1.84 23.81
C TRP A 526 -10.33 2.15 22.45
N ASP A 527 -10.85 1.13 21.79
CA ASP A 527 -11.38 1.21 20.44
C ASP A 527 -12.78 0.60 20.40
N ALA A 528 -13.78 1.33 19.90
CA ALA A 528 -15.14 0.86 19.70
C ALA A 528 -15.56 0.98 18.22
N SER A 529 -15.95 -0.14 17.62
CA SER A 529 -16.55 -0.22 16.28
C SER A 529 -18.06 -0.35 16.41
N PHE A 530 -18.79 0.50 15.71
CA PHE A 530 -20.25 0.55 15.76
C PHE A 530 -20.87 -0.20 14.58
N LYS A 531 -22.12 -0.62 14.76
CA LYS A 531 -22.89 -1.33 13.72
C LYS A 531 -23.10 -0.50 12.46
N ASN A 532 -23.06 0.83 12.52
CA ASN A 532 -23.19 1.73 11.37
C ASN A 532 -21.86 2.05 10.66
N THR A 533 -20.79 1.26 10.87
CA THR A 533 -19.43 1.49 10.37
C THR A 533 -18.65 2.65 11.00
N SER A 534 -19.26 3.46 11.88
CA SER A 534 -18.52 4.46 12.64
C SER A 534 -17.57 3.81 13.65
N ASN A 535 -16.53 4.55 14.04
CA ASN A 535 -15.52 4.07 14.98
C ASN A 535 -15.08 5.20 15.90
N LEU A 536 -14.95 4.89 17.19
CA LEU A 536 -14.42 5.78 18.21
C LEU A 536 -13.20 5.13 18.86
N ASN A 537 -12.12 5.88 19.00
CA ASN A 537 -10.91 5.48 19.68
C ASN A 537 -10.54 6.56 20.71
N PHE A 538 -10.09 6.12 21.88
CA PHE A 538 -9.36 6.95 22.83
C PHE A 538 -7.97 6.36 22.98
N GLU A 539 -6.95 7.22 22.94
CA GLU A 539 -5.58 6.79 23.11
C GLU A 539 -4.81 7.71 24.06
N MET A 540 -3.96 7.10 24.86
CA MET A 540 -3.00 7.80 25.70
C MET A 540 -1.61 7.30 25.38
N PHE A 541 -0.69 8.24 25.22
CA PHE A 541 0.73 7.95 25.12
C PHE A 541 1.42 8.52 26.35
N ASN A 542 2.23 7.70 27.01
CA ASN A 542 3.20 8.13 28.00
C ASN A 542 4.60 7.88 27.43
N ARG A 543 5.39 8.94 27.27
CA ARG A 543 6.65 8.91 26.54
C ARG A 543 7.81 9.40 27.39
N TYR A 544 8.96 8.80 27.11
CA TYR A 544 10.27 9.28 27.49
C TYR A 544 11.17 9.28 26.26
N THR A 545 11.96 10.33 26.12
CA THR A 545 12.95 10.48 25.06
C THR A 545 14.21 11.07 25.66
N HIS A 546 15.33 10.38 25.47
CA HIS A 546 16.66 10.98 25.59
C HIS A 546 17.02 11.62 24.24
N LEU A 547 17.36 12.90 24.26
CA LEU A 547 17.95 13.61 23.12
C LEU A 547 19.47 13.49 23.24
N TYR A 548 20.11 12.85 22.26
CA TYR A 548 21.57 12.74 22.15
C TYR A 548 22.20 13.90 21.37
N GLU A 549 21.37 14.66 20.66
CA GLU A 549 21.71 15.85 19.89
C GLU A 549 20.64 16.90 20.18
N GLU A 550 20.99 18.17 19.98
CA GLU A 550 20.02 19.25 20.05
C GLU A 550 18.91 19.05 19.01
N PHE A 551 17.67 19.41 19.36
CA PHE A 551 16.53 19.17 18.49
C PHE A 551 15.55 20.35 18.50
N GLU A 552 15.28 20.92 17.33
CA GLU A 552 14.25 21.92 17.12
C GLU A 552 12.98 21.22 16.60
N PRO A 553 11.92 21.06 17.41
CA PRO A 553 10.76 20.26 17.05
C PRO A 553 9.69 21.01 16.23
N THR A 554 9.81 22.32 16.05
CA THR A 554 8.76 23.15 15.45
C THR A 554 8.93 23.34 13.94
N GLY A 555 10.14 23.18 13.41
CA GLY A 555 10.51 23.54 12.05
C GLY A 555 10.49 25.05 11.80
N VAL A 556 10.68 25.86 12.85
CA VAL A 556 10.78 27.33 12.71
C VAL A 556 12.24 27.69 12.47
N ASP A 557 12.50 28.44 11.40
CA ASP A 557 13.84 28.89 11.07
C ASP A 557 14.47 29.72 12.20
N ASP A 558 15.77 29.52 12.42
CA ASP A 558 16.57 30.19 13.45
C ASP A 558 16.06 30.03 14.92
N ALA A 559 15.17 29.07 15.17
CA ALA A 559 14.68 28.79 16.52
C ALA A 559 15.76 28.12 17.40
N THR A 560 15.75 28.45 18.70
CA THR A 560 16.63 27.78 19.67
C THR A 560 16.23 26.32 19.83
N ALA A 561 17.17 25.41 19.60
CA ALA A 561 16.95 23.97 19.74
C ALA A 561 16.86 23.52 21.21
N LEU A 562 16.09 22.47 21.46
CA LEU A 562 16.03 21.83 22.77
C LEU A 562 17.37 21.15 23.09
N PRO A 563 17.90 21.31 24.32
CA PRO A 563 19.19 20.75 24.68
C PRO A 563 19.15 19.22 24.79
N ILE A 564 20.33 18.62 24.67
CA ILE A 564 20.60 17.21 25.02
C ILE A 564 20.07 16.93 26.43
N GLY A 565 19.34 15.82 26.61
CA GLY A 565 18.78 15.46 27.91
C GLY A 565 17.52 14.62 27.89
N ASN A 566 16.92 14.47 29.07
CA ASN A 566 15.79 13.59 29.33
C ASN A 566 14.46 14.33 29.33
N TYR A 567 13.52 13.86 28.52
CA TYR A 567 12.19 14.47 28.39
C TYR A 567 11.10 13.45 28.66
N TYR A 568 10.14 13.81 29.51
CA TYR A 568 8.99 12.99 29.88
C TYR A 568 7.71 13.74 29.57
N TYR A 569 6.85 13.14 28.76
CA TYR A 569 5.67 13.84 28.27
C TYR A 569 4.55 12.85 27.93
N SER A 570 3.31 13.30 28.08
CA SER A 570 2.13 12.47 27.85
C SER A 570 1.11 13.21 27.02
N THR A 571 0.46 12.51 26.10
CA THR A 571 -0.60 13.06 25.26
C THR A 571 -1.82 12.14 25.31
N ILE A 572 -3.00 12.73 25.41
CA ILE A 572 -4.28 12.05 25.33
C ILE A 572 -4.97 12.50 24.05
N GLY A 573 -5.54 11.56 23.30
CA GLY A 573 -6.25 11.82 22.06
C GLY A 573 -7.54 11.03 21.95
N ALA A 574 -8.41 11.52 21.09
CA ALA A 574 -9.59 10.80 20.64
C ALA A 574 -9.59 10.77 19.11
N ASN A 575 -10.02 9.66 18.52
CA ASN A 575 -10.32 9.59 17.09
C ASN A 575 -11.77 9.16 16.90
N TYR A 576 -12.55 9.96 16.17
CA TYR A 576 -13.87 9.57 15.71
C TYR A 576 -13.89 9.53 14.18
N ARG A 577 -14.34 8.41 13.61
CA ARG A 577 -14.65 8.27 12.19
C ARG A 577 -16.14 8.03 12.02
N SER A 578 -16.81 8.89 11.25
CA SER A 578 -18.23 8.77 10.98
C SER A 578 -18.55 7.58 10.06
N ASP A 579 -19.84 7.30 9.88
CA ASP A 579 -20.33 6.33 8.89
C ASP A 579 -19.90 6.75 7.48
N ARG A 580 -19.06 5.93 6.82
CA ARG A 580 -18.50 6.22 5.48
C ARG A 580 -19.53 6.08 4.36
N ARG A 581 -20.68 5.48 4.65
CA ARG A 581 -21.81 5.35 3.72
C ARG A 581 -22.56 6.67 3.54
N LYS A 582 -22.41 7.64 4.44
CA LYS A 582 -23.08 8.94 4.29
C LYS A 582 -22.37 9.81 3.24
N LEU A 583 -23.15 10.66 2.55
CA LEU A 583 -22.63 11.59 1.53
C LEU A 583 -21.56 12.53 2.11
N PHE A 584 -21.79 13.01 3.33
CA PHE A 584 -20.79 13.67 4.14
C PHE A 584 -20.25 12.70 5.17
N SER A 585 -18.94 12.47 5.14
CA SER A 585 -18.25 11.65 6.13
C SER A 585 -16.99 12.35 6.61
N TYR A 586 -16.63 12.14 7.87
CA TYR A 586 -15.55 12.86 8.49
C TYR A 586 -14.77 11.99 9.48
N SER A 587 -13.49 12.33 9.65
CA SER A 587 -12.67 11.85 10.75
C SER A 587 -12.13 13.03 11.54
N LEU A 588 -12.21 12.98 12.86
CA LEU A 588 -11.63 13.96 13.76
C LEU A 588 -10.66 13.27 14.72
N ASN A 589 -9.50 13.85 14.92
CA ASN A 589 -8.40 13.33 15.73
C ASN A 589 -7.79 14.44 16.60
N PRO A 590 -8.53 15.00 17.57
CA PRO A 590 -7.95 15.92 18.55
C PRO A 590 -7.02 15.17 19.52
N SER A 591 -5.91 15.79 19.89
CA SER A 591 -5.03 15.36 20.97
C SER A 591 -4.42 16.53 21.71
N PHE A 592 -4.15 16.36 22.99
CA PHE A 592 -3.51 17.38 23.82
C PHE A 592 -2.64 16.76 24.90
N GLY A 593 -1.69 17.53 25.40
CA GLY A 593 -0.87 17.16 26.56
C GLY A 593 0.49 17.80 26.52
N SER A 594 1.45 17.20 27.21
CA SER A 594 2.83 17.67 27.25
C SER A 594 3.59 17.28 25.98
N PHE A 595 4.57 18.09 25.62
CA PHE A 595 5.43 17.92 24.45
C PHE A 595 6.84 18.38 24.81
N TYR A 596 7.76 17.44 24.99
CA TYR A 596 9.09 17.70 25.57
C TYR A 596 8.96 18.48 26.90
N ASN A 597 9.50 19.70 26.97
CA ASN A 597 9.44 20.59 28.13
C ASN A 597 8.25 21.58 28.08
N GLY A 598 7.37 21.47 27.08
CA GLY A 598 6.21 22.32 26.88
C GLY A 598 4.90 21.53 26.68
N ASN A 599 3.97 22.10 25.93
CA ASN A 599 2.65 21.53 25.66
C ASN A 599 2.28 21.57 24.18
N ILE A 600 1.46 20.62 23.76
CA ILE A 600 0.92 20.57 22.41
C ILE A 600 -0.60 20.36 22.43
N PHE A 601 -1.29 21.07 21.54
CA PHE A 601 -2.65 20.76 21.12
C PHE A 601 -2.65 20.53 19.62
N SER A 602 -3.10 19.35 19.19
CA SER A 602 -3.16 18.96 17.79
C SER A 602 -4.58 18.59 17.39
N VAL A 603 -4.97 18.94 16.17
CA VAL A 603 -6.21 18.48 15.55
C VAL A 603 -5.89 18.01 14.15
N ASN A 604 -6.16 16.73 13.86
CA ASN A 604 -6.25 16.27 12.49
C ASN A 604 -7.72 16.06 12.14
N ALA A 605 -8.15 16.56 10.99
CA ALA A 605 -9.47 16.33 10.45
C ALA A 605 -9.39 15.93 8.97
N ASN A 606 -10.21 14.96 8.57
CA ASN A 606 -10.49 14.70 7.16
C ASN A 606 -11.97 14.82 6.96
N LEU A 607 -12.39 15.79 6.15
CA LEU A 607 -13.79 15.99 5.77
C LEU A 607 -13.95 15.48 4.35
N ASN A 608 -15.00 14.71 4.08
CA ASN A 608 -15.26 14.15 2.76
C ASN A 608 -16.72 14.42 2.40
N TYR A 609 -16.94 14.93 1.19
CA TYR A 609 -18.27 15.11 0.64
C TYR A 609 -18.30 14.55 -0.78
N ARG A 610 -19.38 13.87 -1.14
CA ARG A 610 -19.58 13.36 -2.50
C ARG A 610 -20.97 13.67 -3.04
N ILE A 611 -21.00 13.94 -4.33
CA ILE A 611 -22.19 13.90 -5.19
C ILE A 611 -21.90 12.76 -6.17
N GLN A 612 -22.25 11.56 -5.74
CA GLN A 612 -21.86 10.34 -6.44
C GLN A 612 -22.63 10.14 -7.76
N PRO A 613 -22.00 9.50 -8.76
CA PRO A 613 -20.59 9.10 -8.80
C PRO A 613 -19.67 10.18 -9.40
N HIS A 614 -20.18 11.37 -9.72
CA HIS A 614 -19.48 12.34 -10.57
C HIS A 614 -18.51 13.27 -9.84
N PHE A 615 -18.75 13.56 -8.57
CA PHE A 615 -17.97 14.53 -7.83
C PHE A 615 -17.67 14.04 -6.41
N SER A 616 -16.42 14.18 -6.00
CA SER A 616 -16.02 14.03 -4.61
C SER A 616 -15.01 15.09 -4.23
N THR A 617 -15.09 15.57 -3.01
CA THR A 617 -14.10 16.48 -2.44
C THR A 617 -13.72 16.00 -1.05
N SER A 618 -12.46 16.21 -0.70
CA SER A 618 -11.98 16.04 0.66
C SER A 618 -11.17 17.24 1.12
N ILE A 619 -11.16 17.48 2.43
CA ILE A 619 -10.33 18.50 3.05
C ILE A 619 -9.55 17.81 4.16
N GLN A 620 -8.23 17.74 3.98
CA GLN A 620 -7.31 17.39 5.04
C GLN A 620 -6.95 18.65 5.82
N LEU A 621 -7.08 18.60 7.14
CA LEU A 621 -6.67 19.66 8.05
C LEU A 621 -5.76 19.05 9.10
N ASN A 622 -4.58 19.63 9.29
CA ASN A 622 -3.67 19.32 10.39
C ASN A 622 -3.29 20.65 11.04
N TYR A 623 -3.61 20.79 12.32
CA TYR A 623 -3.27 21.94 13.14
C TYR A 623 -2.47 21.47 14.34
N ASN A 624 -1.34 22.11 14.62
CA ASN A 624 -0.56 21.90 15.83
C ASN A 624 -0.26 23.25 16.48
N ASN A 625 -0.68 23.42 17.73
CA ASN A 625 -0.32 24.53 18.57
C ASN A 625 0.68 24.05 19.62
N ILE A 626 1.95 24.39 19.40
CA ILE A 626 3.08 24.02 20.25
C ILE A 626 3.43 25.24 21.10
N ASN A 627 3.48 25.05 22.42
CA ASN A 627 3.88 26.08 23.36
C ASN A 627 5.09 25.58 24.15
N LEU A 628 6.26 26.19 23.96
CA LEU A 628 7.51 25.88 24.64
C LEU A 628 7.89 27.04 25.58
N PRO A 629 8.62 26.79 26.67
CA PRO A 629 9.11 27.86 27.53
C PRO A 629 10.22 28.67 26.85
N ASP A 630 10.33 29.97 27.18
CA ASP A 630 11.47 30.81 26.79
C ASP A 630 12.82 30.14 27.17
N PRO A 631 13.85 30.13 26.30
CA PRO A 631 13.98 30.80 24.99
C PRO A 631 13.54 30.00 23.76
N TYR A 632 12.86 28.86 23.93
CA TYR A 632 12.43 28.02 22.81
C TYR A 632 11.20 28.59 22.11
N SER A 633 11.07 28.38 20.80
CA SER A 633 10.01 29.01 20.01
C SER A 633 8.67 28.27 20.10
N ASP A 634 7.59 29.04 20.26
CA ASP A 634 6.22 28.56 20.05
C ASP A 634 5.93 28.43 18.55
N ALA A 635 5.02 27.52 18.18
CA ALA A 635 4.62 27.36 16.79
C ALA A 635 3.14 27.03 16.62
N LYS A 636 2.51 27.67 15.63
CA LYS A 636 1.14 27.37 15.18
C LYS A 636 1.18 26.87 13.75
N LEU A 637 1.28 25.55 13.60
CA LEU A 637 1.46 24.90 12.32
C LEU A 637 0.09 24.52 11.74
N TRP A 638 -0.13 24.94 10.50
CA TRP A 638 -1.32 24.66 9.71
C TRP A 638 -0.92 23.98 8.42
N LEU A 639 -1.50 22.80 8.20
CA LEU A 639 -1.52 22.14 6.91
C LEU A 639 -2.98 21.95 6.49
N ILE A 640 -3.36 22.56 5.37
CA ILE A 640 -4.70 22.51 4.81
C ILE A 640 -4.60 22.01 3.37
N GLY A 641 -5.17 20.84 3.09
CA GLY A 641 -5.08 20.19 1.80
C GLY A 641 -6.45 19.82 1.23
N PRO A 642 -7.19 20.74 0.58
CA PRO A 642 -8.40 20.38 -0.13
C PRO A 642 -8.07 19.64 -1.44
N ARG A 643 -8.85 18.61 -1.72
CA ARG A 643 -8.82 17.80 -2.94
C ARG A 643 -10.19 17.81 -3.60
N ILE A 644 -10.20 17.96 -4.91
CA ILE A 644 -11.40 17.91 -5.75
C ILE A 644 -11.16 16.84 -6.81
N ASP A 645 -12.09 15.90 -6.93
CA ASP A 645 -12.07 14.84 -7.93
C ASP A 645 -13.40 14.87 -8.68
N VAL A 646 -13.32 14.97 -10.01
CA VAL A 646 -14.44 14.92 -10.95
C VAL A 646 -14.27 13.73 -11.87
N THR A 647 -15.31 12.91 -11.99
CA THR A 647 -15.37 11.80 -12.94
C THR A 647 -16.47 12.06 -13.97
N PHE A 648 -16.06 12.41 -15.19
CA PHE A 648 -17.00 12.70 -16.28
C PHE A 648 -17.61 11.41 -16.83
N ASN A 649 -16.77 10.37 -16.95
CA ASN A 649 -17.13 9.00 -17.31
C ASN A 649 -16.02 8.06 -16.83
N LYS A 650 -16.07 6.77 -17.21
CA LYS A 650 -15.07 5.74 -16.83
C LYS A 650 -13.67 5.96 -17.44
N ASN A 651 -13.50 6.93 -18.33
CA ASN A 651 -12.29 7.18 -19.11
C ASN A 651 -11.74 8.61 -18.99
N LEU A 652 -12.48 9.58 -18.45
CA LEU A 652 -12.06 10.98 -18.36
C LEU A 652 -12.25 11.52 -16.94
N PHE A 653 -11.14 11.95 -16.34
CA PHE A 653 -11.08 12.37 -14.94
C PHE A 653 -10.35 13.70 -14.81
N TRP A 654 -10.81 14.53 -13.89
CA TRP A 654 -10.11 15.74 -13.49
C TRP A 654 -9.91 15.72 -11.97
N ALA A 655 -8.69 16.00 -11.53
CA ALA A 655 -8.33 16.04 -10.11
C ALA A 655 -7.56 17.33 -9.83
N THR A 656 -7.88 18.01 -8.74
CA THR A 656 -7.13 19.16 -8.25
C THR A 656 -6.80 18.95 -6.78
N PHE A 657 -5.55 19.14 -6.43
CA PHE A 657 -5.05 19.12 -5.06
C PHE A 657 -4.39 20.46 -4.77
N VAL A 658 -4.92 21.16 -3.78
CA VAL A 658 -4.32 22.40 -3.26
C VAL A 658 -3.80 22.08 -1.87
N GLN A 659 -2.62 22.59 -1.51
CA GLN A 659 -2.06 22.39 -0.19
C GLN A 659 -1.39 23.66 0.31
N TYR A 660 -1.81 24.12 1.48
CA TYR A 660 -1.14 25.15 2.25
C TYR A 660 -0.40 24.49 3.41
N ASN A 661 0.87 24.86 3.62
CA ASN A 661 1.69 24.41 4.73
C ASN A 661 2.63 25.53 5.18
N ASN A 662 2.39 26.08 6.37
CA ASN A 662 3.22 27.16 6.90
C ASN A 662 4.50 26.68 7.61
N GLN A 663 4.73 25.37 7.74
CA GLN A 663 6.04 24.85 8.19
C GLN A 663 7.06 24.84 7.05
N GLN A 664 6.61 24.85 5.81
CA GLN A 664 7.46 24.86 4.60
C GLN A 664 7.32 26.15 3.79
N ASP A 665 6.60 27.13 4.35
CA ASP A 665 6.18 28.37 3.70
C ASP A 665 5.64 28.19 2.28
N ASN A 666 4.82 27.15 2.10
CA ASN A 666 4.42 26.71 0.78
C ASN A 666 2.90 26.65 0.60
N PHE A 667 2.43 27.23 -0.49
CA PHE A 667 1.11 27.00 -1.05
C PHE A 667 1.25 26.37 -2.44
N SER A 668 0.74 25.17 -2.63
CA SER A 668 0.81 24.43 -3.90
C SER A 668 -0.55 24.18 -4.50
N VAL A 669 -0.61 24.22 -5.83
CA VAL A 669 -1.73 23.79 -6.66
C VAL A 669 -1.21 22.78 -7.66
N ASN A 670 -1.72 21.55 -7.58
CA ASN A 670 -1.53 20.51 -8.59
C ASN A 670 -2.90 20.21 -9.20
N THR A 671 -3.07 20.46 -10.49
CA THR A 671 -4.30 20.10 -11.23
C THR A 671 -3.96 19.18 -12.38
N ARG A 672 -4.75 18.12 -12.55
CA ARG A 672 -4.50 17.03 -13.47
C ARG A 672 -5.77 16.65 -14.23
N LEU A 673 -5.68 16.66 -15.55
CA LEU A 673 -6.61 15.98 -16.43
C LEU A 673 -6.01 14.62 -16.83
N GLN A 674 -6.79 13.55 -16.70
CA GLN A 674 -6.43 12.22 -17.17
C GLN A 674 -7.47 11.73 -18.18
N TRP A 675 -7.02 11.36 -19.37
CA TRP A 675 -7.84 10.72 -20.38
C TRP A 675 -7.29 9.32 -20.72
N ARG A 676 -8.06 8.30 -20.35
CA ARG A 676 -7.82 6.90 -20.69
C ARG A 676 -8.48 6.57 -22.03
N PHE A 677 -7.75 6.79 -23.11
CA PHE A 677 -8.27 6.62 -24.47
C PHE A 677 -8.24 5.16 -24.96
N ALA A 678 -7.45 4.30 -24.31
CA ALA A 678 -7.44 2.86 -24.53
C ALA A 678 -7.11 2.12 -23.21
N PRO A 679 -7.33 0.79 -23.10
CA PRO A 679 -7.05 0.05 -21.88
C PRO A 679 -5.60 0.27 -21.40
N LEU A 680 -5.48 0.82 -20.18
CA LEU A 680 -4.21 1.19 -19.51
C LEU A 680 -3.38 2.25 -20.23
N SER A 681 -3.91 2.87 -21.29
CA SER A 681 -3.23 3.91 -22.06
C SER A 681 -3.82 5.27 -21.71
N ASP A 682 -2.98 6.16 -21.20
CA ASP A 682 -3.39 7.40 -20.57
C ASP A 682 -2.66 8.60 -21.18
N LEU A 683 -3.41 9.68 -21.40
CA LEU A 683 -2.89 11.04 -21.59
C LEU A 683 -3.09 11.80 -20.28
N PHE A 684 -2.01 12.36 -19.76
CA PHE A 684 -2.03 13.26 -18.60
C PHE A 684 -1.64 14.67 -19.02
N ILE A 685 -2.38 15.64 -18.51
CA ILE A 685 -2.01 17.06 -18.54
C ILE A 685 -2.01 17.52 -17.09
N VAL A 686 -0.84 17.91 -16.59
CA VAL A 686 -0.63 18.30 -15.20
C VAL A 686 -0.07 19.71 -15.15
N TYR A 687 -0.72 20.57 -14.38
CA TYR A 687 -0.21 21.90 -14.06
C TYR A 687 0.12 21.98 -12.58
N ASN A 688 1.35 22.35 -12.27
CA ASN A 688 1.85 22.60 -10.92
C ASN A 688 2.17 24.09 -10.75
N ASP A 689 1.79 24.63 -9.60
CA ASP A 689 2.02 26.02 -9.25
C ASP A 689 2.24 26.13 -7.74
N ASN A 690 3.47 26.43 -7.34
CA ASN A 690 3.89 26.59 -5.95
C ASN A 690 4.14 28.07 -5.66
N TYR A 691 3.84 28.49 -4.44
CA TYR A 691 3.95 29.87 -3.98
C TYR A 691 4.59 29.93 -2.59
N PHE A 692 5.36 31.00 -2.35
CA PHE A 692 5.78 31.43 -1.03
C PHE A 692 4.57 31.87 -0.18
N THR A 693 4.61 31.63 1.13
CA THR A 693 3.53 32.04 2.04
C THR A 693 3.98 32.83 3.26
N ASP A 694 5.27 33.12 3.39
CA ASP A 694 5.88 33.80 4.53
C ASP A 694 5.49 35.30 4.55
N ASN A 695 6.11 36.11 3.68
CA ASN A 695 6.09 37.56 3.68
C ASN A 695 5.40 38.12 2.44
N VAL A 696 5.46 37.40 1.32
CA VAL A 696 4.83 37.77 0.04
C VAL A 696 4.25 36.52 -0.62
N PHE A 697 3.00 36.61 -1.07
CA PHE A 697 2.43 35.57 -1.93
C PHE A 697 2.99 35.72 -3.36
N ALA A 698 4.10 35.04 -3.62
CA ALA A 698 4.83 35.07 -4.88
C ALA A 698 5.03 33.65 -5.43
N PRO A 699 5.06 33.45 -6.77
CA PRO A 699 5.33 32.13 -7.33
C PRO A 699 6.75 31.66 -6.97
N ARG A 700 6.88 30.38 -6.62
CA ARG A 700 8.13 29.62 -6.43
C ARG A 700 8.48 28.86 -7.69
N VAL A 701 7.64 27.90 -8.06
CA VAL A 701 7.85 27.02 -9.21
C VAL A 701 6.53 26.85 -9.95
N ARG A 702 6.57 26.99 -11.26
CA ARG A 702 5.44 26.68 -12.16
C ARG A 702 5.88 25.65 -13.17
N SER A 703 5.05 24.64 -13.40
CA SER A 703 5.30 23.70 -14.49
C SER A 703 4.03 23.20 -15.14
N LEU A 704 4.12 22.95 -16.45
CA LEU A 704 3.14 22.22 -17.23
C LEU A 704 3.81 20.96 -17.75
N ASN A 705 3.22 19.81 -17.41
CA ASN A 705 3.66 18.51 -17.82
C ASN A 705 2.59 17.84 -18.69
N VAL A 706 2.98 17.30 -19.85
CA VAL A 706 2.12 16.51 -20.71
C VAL A 706 2.77 15.16 -20.96
N LYS A 707 2.09 14.10 -20.54
CA LYS A 707 2.58 12.73 -20.63
C LYS A 707 1.60 11.87 -21.40
N LEU A 708 2.11 11.12 -22.37
CA LEU A 708 1.38 10.11 -23.11
C LEU A 708 2.01 8.74 -22.86
N THR A 709 1.18 7.75 -22.57
CA THR A 709 1.61 6.36 -22.43
C THR A 709 0.65 5.44 -23.19
N TYR A 710 1.19 4.46 -23.92
CA TYR A 710 0.38 3.55 -24.73
C TYR A 710 0.75 2.09 -24.49
N TRP A 711 -0.24 1.23 -24.21
CA TRP A 711 -0.03 -0.18 -23.90
C TRP A 711 -0.34 -1.07 -25.10
N LEU A 712 0.71 -1.49 -25.81
CA LEU A 712 0.65 -2.42 -26.94
C LEU A 712 0.79 -3.86 -26.44
N ASN A 713 -0.21 -4.70 -26.71
CA ASN A 713 -0.08 -6.15 -26.48
C ASN A 713 0.19 -6.82 -27.83
N ILE A 714 1.32 -7.51 -27.95
CA ILE A 714 1.78 -8.22 -29.15
C ILE A 714 1.70 -9.73 -28.92
#